data_AF-A0A9E3F2J3-F1
#
_entry.id   AF-A0A9E3F2J3-F1
#
_cell.length_a   1.000
_cell.length_b   1.000
_cell.length_c   1.000
_cell.angle_alpha   90.00
_cell.angle_beta   90.00
_cell.angle_gamma   90.00
#
_symmetry.space_group_name_H-M   'P 1'
#
loop_
_entity.id
_entity.type
_entity.pdbx_description
1 polymer ?
#
loop_
_entity_poly.entity_id
_entity_poly.type
_entity_poly.pdbx_seq_one_letter_code
_entity_poly.pdbx_strand_id
1 'polypeptide(L)'
;MRIWPLFRLIGPGRARRRRNSTPQDIPTDPGTARTDAPAASVSDTTLAPGPEQDGPPPGRTKNLSPDSPDLRDRVYLPTLRGLPPSLNSGCADNPDWQGIVQDQKDTAFCAGYALAGLIEILQRKAWRAAGAGGPAPQRFSPFMLYYMACCYNEMPGLNFDAGTTARAAMKGWHNNGACHLKDWDRWEDDSARVGTAWAADAFQTPLGAYFRIDHCETADMHAALNETGVIFCTAQVHAGWEKATRDKPDIPYQFGDPVTGGHAFLLVGYDEEGFWVLNSWGTRWGKNGFARITYADWQANAMDAWIAQLGVHISRQVKVNQRDEVSQLEHGLSGGGAGRALLASDPKLSAQQINPYVIDLENNGVLSSGGQFHTTPGDLDLLLTTYLDNALADWGLKDGDAPIPVALFAHGGLDNEDAAEDIAKLWVPDLLAARIFPIFLMWQTGILETLQDKVADQMHGVPPLAGASFWEAAHQRAQDWLDDRFETLASGPGTPFWEEIKKNAVEDPLNPGGGLHLLLEKWRQNVPDAIRGRMRLHLIGHSAGALFQGALLKPLLDAGLTVEGVHLMAAACRVEFFQQTILPHLQSGDVSRYTQMQLTDDVEYKDNCTPLPYYRSLLYLLSNGCERQRGRPLLGMQKFFDPANLKAGLPAAVNWQVYDAPCPQSRAMHHGDFSHDDPTRQTVIRRILGKI
;
A
#
# COMPACT_ATOMS: atom_id res chain seq x y z
N MET A 1 -62.32 6.01 0.59
CA MET A 1 -62.33 6.67 1.91
C MET A 1 -60.99 7.41 2.05
N ARG A 2 -61.01 8.72 1.72
CA ARG A 2 -60.02 9.84 1.91
C ARG A 2 -58.51 9.53 1.74
N ILE A 3 -57.73 9.98 0.75
CA ILE A 3 -57.65 11.13 -0.20
C ILE A 3 -57.39 12.51 0.45
N TRP A 4 -56.09 12.94 0.48
CA TRP A 4 -55.44 14.26 0.14
C TRP A 4 -55.98 15.60 0.79
N PRO A 5 -55.34 16.81 0.68
CA PRO A 5 -53.92 17.26 0.57
C PRO A 5 -53.55 18.73 1.06
N LEU A 6 -52.33 19.19 0.68
CA LEU A 6 -51.89 20.53 0.16
C LEU A 6 -51.56 21.75 1.08
N PHE A 7 -50.28 22.19 0.98
CA PHE A 7 -49.69 23.54 0.75
C PHE A 7 -50.16 24.82 1.49
N ARG A 8 -49.18 25.65 1.90
CA ARG A 8 -49.01 27.03 1.37
C ARG A 8 -47.64 27.68 1.67
N LEU A 9 -47.01 28.15 0.59
CA LEU A 9 -45.95 29.17 0.48
C LEU A 9 -46.52 30.59 0.68
N ILE A 10 -45.76 31.53 1.27
CA ILE A 10 -45.72 32.97 0.90
C ILE A 10 -44.31 33.55 1.23
N GLY A 11 -43.67 34.21 0.25
CA GLY A 11 -42.43 34.99 0.38
C GLY A 11 -42.66 36.49 0.71
N PRO A 12 -41.94 37.43 0.08
CA PRO A 12 -40.63 37.96 0.55
C PRO A 12 -40.66 39.47 0.89
N GLY A 13 -39.64 39.99 1.59
CA GLY A 13 -39.51 41.42 1.90
C GLY A 13 -38.05 41.93 1.93
N ARG A 14 -37.69 42.79 0.97
CA ARG A 14 -36.47 43.61 0.92
C ARG A 14 -36.57 44.81 1.88
N ALA A 15 -35.45 45.25 2.49
CA ALA A 15 -34.77 46.54 2.18
C ALA A 15 -33.89 47.15 3.32
N ARG A 16 -32.66 47.53 2.90
CA ARG A 16 -31.88 48.75 3.21
C ARG A 16 -31.13 48.96 4.55
N ARG A 17 -29.79 48.94 4.39
CA ARG A 17 -28.74 49.95 4.72
C ARG A 17 -28.83 50.74 6.05
N ARG A 18 -27.73 50.69 6.83
CA ARG A 18 -26.97 51.87 7.31
C ARG A 18 -25.50 51.51 7.57
N ARG A 19 -24.60 52.47 7.28
CA ARG A 19 -23.13 52.47 7.46
C ARG A 19 -22.73 53.24 8.73
N ASN A 20 -21.45 53.09 9.10
CA ASN A 20 -20.57 53.84 10.04
C ASN A 20 -20.32 53.07 11.35
N SER A 21 -19.12 52.93 11.91
CA SER A 21 -17.80 53.58 11.71
C SER A 21 -16.71 52.82 12.50
N THR A 22 -15.55 52.58 11.87
CA THR A 22 -14.12 52.57 12.33
C THR A 22 -13.66 52.11 13.75
N PRO A 23 -12.36 51.74 13.92
CA PRO A 23 -11.89 50.66 14.79
C PRO A 23 -11.23 51.15 16.09
N GLN A 24 -11.05 50.26 17.06
CA GLN A 24 -10.25 50.54 18.26
C GLN A 24 -9.05 49.59 18.39
N ASP A 25 -7.94 50.26 18.66
CA ASP A 25 -6.58 49.81 18.88
C ASP A 25 -6.43 48.84 20.07
N ILE A 26 -5.52 47.87 19.93
CA ILE A 26 -4.94 47.12 21.06
C ILE A 26 -3.48 47.61 21.21
N PRO A 27 -3.03 48.04 22.41
CA PRO A 27 -1.71 48.62 22.59
C PRO A 27 -0.61 47.57 22.81
N THR A 28 0.55 47.84 22.20
CA THR A 28 1.90 47.46 22.66
C THR A 28 2.21 48.18 23.98
N ASP A 29 2.95 47.63 24.96
CA ASP A 29 4.42 47.47 25.04
C ASP A 29 4.78 47.14 26.54
N PRO A 30 6.04 47.20 27.03
CA PRO A 30 7.11 46.19 27.08
C PRO A 30 7.56 45.75 28.51
N GLY A 31 8.52 44.80 28.58
CA GLY A 31 9.71 45.02 29.43
C GLY A 31 10.12 43.93 30.45
N THR A 32 11.28 43.30 30.16
CA THR A 32 12.37 42.87 31.09
C THR A 32 12.08 41.69 32.06
N ALA A 33 12.98 40.74 32.35
CA ALA A 33 14.43 40.70 32.24
C ALA A 33 14.93 39.23 32.09
N ARG A 34 16.05 39.07 31.37
CA ARG A 34 16.89 37.87 31.35
C ARG A 34 17.80 37.86 32.58
N THR A 35 18.02 36.68 33.18
CA THR A 35 19.20 36.38 34.00
C THR A 35 19.75 35.03 33.58
N ASP A 36 21.07 34.98 33.39
CA ASP A 36 21.86 33.87 32.90
C ASP A 36 22.37 32.94 34.01
N ALA A 37 22.66 31.70 33.59
CA ALA A 37 23.65 30.73 34.13
C ALA A 37 23.21 29.70 35.21
N PRO A 38 23.89 28.53 35.32
CA PRO A 38 24.56 27.70 34.30
C PRO A 38 24.16 26.21 34.34
N ALA A 39 24.61 25.45 33.34
CA ALA A 39 24.53 24.00 33.26
C ALA A 39 25.24 23.31 34.44
N ALA A 40 24.56 22.36 35.09
CA ALA A 40 25.12 21.45 36.08
C ALA A 40 24.88 20.00 35.65
N SER A 41 25.99 19.28 35.49
CA SER A 41 26.09 17.84 35.30
C SER A 41 25.44 17.08 36.45
N VAL A 42 24.48 16.20 36.16
CA VAL A 42 23.98 15.26 37.16
C VAL A 42 24.82 13.99 37.10
N SER A 43 25.55 13.79 38.19
CA SER A 43 26.33 12.61 38.48
C SER A 43 25.44 11.52 39.08
N ASP A 44 25.80 10.30 38.73
CA ASP A 44 25.31 9.03 39.23
C ASP A 44 25.23 9.01 40.77
N THR A 45 24.03 8.92 41.33
CA THR A 45 23.81 8.57 42.75
C THR A 45 22.54 7.76 42.90
N THR A 46 22.74 6.47 43.14
CA THR A 46 21.77 5.50 43.66
C THR A 46 21.09 6.03 44.93
N LEU A 47 19.79 6.32 44.85
CA LEU A 47 18.93 6.61 46.00
C LEU A 47 18.01 5.42 46.28
N ALA A 48 18.09 4.89 47.50
CA ALA A 48 17.23 3.82 48.01
C ALA A 48 15.75 4.24 48.03
N PRO A 49 14.80 3.31 47.82
CA PRO A 49 13.39 3.67 47.70
C PRO A 49 12.79 4.01 49.06
N GLY A 50 12.15 5.19 49.14
CA GLY A 50 11.23 5.56 50.23
C GLY A 50 9.87 4.86 50.08
N PRO A 51 8.98 4.93 51.08
CA PRO A 51 7.77 4.12 51.14
C PRO A 51 6.79 4.49 50.02
N GLU A 52 6.54 3.52 49.12
CA GLU A 52 5.66 3.64 47.96
C GLU A 52 4.18 3.69 48.39
N GLN A 53 3.44 4.68 47.87
CA GLN A 53 1.99 4.75 48.01
C GLN A 53 1.32 3.93 46.91
N ASP A 54 0.38 3.07 47.28
CA ASP A 54 -0.45 2.28 46.36
C ASP A 54 -1.45 3.18 45.60
N GLY A 55 -1.26 3.31 44.29
CA GLY A 55 -2.19 3.98 43.37
C GLY A 55 -1.63 4.09 41.95
N PRO A 56 -2.49 4.16 40.91
CA PRO A 56 -2.02 4.40 39.55
C PRO A 56 -1.43 5.82 39.42
N PRO A 57 -0.30 6.00 38.71
CA PRO A 57 0.23 7.34 38.43
C PRO A 57 -0.77 8.16 37.59
N PRO A 58 -0.98 9.46 37.88
CA PRO A 58 -1.90 10.30 37.11
C PRO A 58 -1.31 10.72 35.77
N GLY A 59 -2.13 10.69 34.70
CA GLY A 59 -1.84 11.27 33.39
C GLY A 59 -1.55 10.27 32.26
N ARG A 60 -2.54 9.46 31.86
CA ARG A 60 -2.43 8.54 30.70
C ARG A 60 -3.19 9.06 29.49
N THR A 61 -2.59 8.92 28.30
CA THR A 61 -3.21 9.33 27.03
C THR A 61 -4.16 8.23 26.52
N LYS A 62 -5.40 8.60 26.20
CA LYS A 62 -6.51 7.70 25.82
C LYS A 62 -7.16 8.16 24.51
N ASN A 63 -6.42 8.08 23.40
CA ASN A 63 -6.74 8.70 22.10
C ASN A 63 -7.20 7.69 21.02
N LEU A 64 -7.59 6.47 21.39
CA LEU A 64 -8.07 5.48 20.42
C LEU A 64 -9.49 5.81 19.93
N SER A 65 -9.74 5.62 18.62
CA SER A 65 -11.06 5.86 18.00
C SER A 65 -11.70 4.56 17.51
N PRO A 66 -13.05 4.48 17.45
CA PRO A 66 -13.76 3.35 16.83
C PRO A 66 -13.40 3.18 15.35
N ASP A 67 -13.39 1.94 14.86
CA ASP A 67 -13.24 1.67 13.43
C ASP A 67 -14.45 2.21 12.62
N SER A 68 -14.17 2.97 11.55
CA SER A 68 -15.19 3.32 10.55
C SER A 68 -15.79 2.05 9.93
N PRO A 69 -17.08 1.99 9.56
CA PRO A 69 -17.64 0.82 8.88
C PRO A 69 -16.89 0.48 7.58
N ASP A 70 -16.49 -0.79 7.41
CA ASP A 70 -15.86 -1.30 6.18
C ASP A 70 -16.47 -2.66 5.84
N LEU A 71 -17.10 -2.79 4.68
CA LEU A 71 -17.79 -4.00 4.23
C LEU A 71 -16.83 -5.17 3.91
N ARG A 72 -15.52 -4.91 3.86
CA ARG A 72 -14.51 -5.92 3.54
C ARG A 72 -13.92 -6.57 4.78
N ASP A 73 -14.22 -6.05 5.97
CA ASP A 73 -13.86 -6.71 7.22
C ASP A 73 -14.41 -8.15 7.19
N ARG A 74 -13.49 -9.11 7.27
CA ARG A 74 -13.89 -10.52 7.32
C ARG A 74 -14.50 -10.77 8.69
N VAL A 75 -15.81 -11.00 8.71
CA VAL A 75 -16.52 -11.31 9.96
C VAL A 75 -16.16 -12.73 10.41
N TYR A 76 -15.85 -12.86 11.69
CA TYR A 76 -15.62 -14.14 12.34
C TYR A 76 -16.91 -14.96 12.40
N LEU A 77 -16.83 -16.24 12.06
CA LEU A 77 -17.94 -17.18 12.15
C LEU A 77 -17.54 -18.34 13.10
N PRO A 78 -18.24 -18.53 14.23
CA PRO A 78 -17.91 -19.56 15.23
C PRO A 78 -17.98 -21.01 14.72
N THR A 79 -17.14 -21.90 15.25
CA THR A 79 -17.09 -23.33 14.85
C THR A 79 -18.14 -24.24 15.49
N LEU A 80 -19.17 -23.70 16.16
CA LEU A 80 -20.22 -24.44 16.92
C LEU A 80 -19.69 -25.43 17.98
N ARG A 81 -18.44 -25.28 18.42
CA ARG A 81 -17.86 -26.11 19.48
C ARG A 81 -18.53 -25.80 20.82
N GLY A 82 -18.79 -26.84 21.62
CA GLY A 82 -19.25 -26.66 23.00
C GLY A 82 -18.22 -25.90 23.84
N LEU A 83 -18.66 -24.82 24.51
CA LEU A 83 -17.80 -23.93 25.28
C LEU A 83 -17.88 -24.24 26.78
N PRO A 84 -16.77 -24.16 27.52
CA PRO A 84 -16.80 -24.27 28.97
C PRO A 84 -17.48 -23.03 29.61
N PRO A 85 -18.03 -23.15 30.83
CA PRO A 85 -18.67 -22.03 31.52
C PRO A 85 -17.68 -20.92 31.92
N SER A 86 -16.38 -21.21 31.95
CA SER A 86 -15.32 -20.23 32.15
C SER A 86 -14.06 -20.62 31.40
N LEU A 87 -13.25 -19.63 31.05
CA LEU A 87 -11.95 -19.78 30.41
C LEU A 87 -10.96 -18.84 31.10
N ASN A 88 -9.80 -19.38 31.52
CA ASN A 88 -8.71 -18.59 32.11
C ASN A 88 -9.12 -17.64 33.26
N SER A 89 -10.16 -17.96 34.04
CA SER A 89 -10.63 -17.11 35.15
C SER A 89 -9.60 -16.91 36.28
N GLY A 90 -8.53 -17.71 36.31
CA GLY A 90 -7.37 -17.55 37.20
C GLY A 90 -6.15 -16.89 36.54
N CYS A 91 -6.29 -16.22 35.38
CA CYS A 91 -5.15 -15.67 34.62
C CYS A 91 -4.28 -14.72 35.45
N ALA A 92 -4.89 -13.92 36.34
CA ALA A 92 -4.19 -12.96 37.19
C ALA A 92 -3.20 -13.59 38.17
N ASP A 93 -3.42 -14.85 38.56
CA ASP A 93 -2.59 -15.59 39.51
C ASP A 93 -1.64 -16.58 38.81
N ASN A 94 -1.70 -16.66 37.47
CA ASN A 94 -0.88 -17.57 36.69
C ASN A 94 0.41 -16.89 36.22
N PRO A 95 1.61 -17.37 36.64
CA PRO A 95 2.90 -16.78 36.30
C PRO A 95 3.14 -16.64 34.79
N ASP A 96 2.59 -17.55 33.98
CA ASP A 96 2.75 -17.51 32.53
C ASP A 96 2.10 -16.27 31.91
N TRP A 97 0.99 -15.80 32.47
CA TRP A 97 0.27 -14.60 32.04
C TRP A 97 0.91 -13.34 32.63
N GLN A 98 1.40 -13.40 33.87
CA GLN A 98 2.11 -12.28 34.51
C GLN A 98 3.36 -11.86 33.73
N GLY A 99 4.04 -12.81 33.09
CA GLY A 99 5.19 -12.54 32.23
C GLY A 99 4.89 -11.68 31.00
N ILE A 100 3.62 -11.55 30.60
CA ILE A 100 3.19 -10.84 29.38
C ILE A 100 2.80 -9.39 29.69
N VAL A 101 2.45 -9.08 30.94
CA VAL A 101 2.00 -7.75 31.36
C VAL A 101 3.04 -6.68 31.00
N GLN A 102 2.56 -5.59 30.41
CA GLN A 102 3.39 -4.47 29.96
C GLN A 102 2.92 -3.16 30.64
N ASP A 103 3.72 -2.11 30.53
CA ASP A 103 3.40 -0.79 31.08
C ASP A 103 3.70 0.31 30.05
N GLN A 104 2.63 0.85 29.46
CA GLN A 104 2.69 1.96 28.50
C GLN A 104 2.99 3.30 29.15
N LYS A 105 2.91 3.39 30.49
CA LYS A 105 3.07 4.63 31.26
C LYS A 105 2.09 5.72 30.80
N ASP A 106 2.61 6.89 30.46
CA ASP A 106 1.88 8.09 30.01
C ASP A 106 1.70 8.16 28.48
N THR A 107 2.28 7.22 27.73
CA THR A 107 2.21 7.19 26.26
C THR A 107 0.81 6.86 25.74
N ALA A 108 0.55 7.25 24.49
CA ALA A 108 -0.67 6.94 23.74
C ALA A 108 -0.70 5.52 23.13
N PHE A 109 0.34 4.70 23.34
CA PHE A 109 0.64 3.55 22.49
C PHE A 109 -0.15 2.27 22.83
N CYS A 110 -1.33 2.40 23.45
CA CYS A 110 -2.14 1.27 23.90
C CYS A 110 -2.36 0.20 22.82
N ALA A 111 -2.64 0.60 21.57
CA ALA A 111 -2.81 -0.33 20.45
C ALA A 111 -1.53 -1.15 20.17
N GLY A 112 -0.36 -0.52 20.18
CA GLY A 112 0.92 -1.20 19.98
C GLY A 112 1.26 -2.16 21.11
N TYR A 113 1.02 -1.77 22.37
CA TYR A 113 1.22 -2.64 23.53
C TYR A 113 0.28 -3.85 23.53
N ALA A 114 -1.00 -3.63 23.22
CA ALA A 114 -1.97 -4.71 23.12
C ALA A 114 -1.65 -5.67 21.95
N LEU A 115 -1.24 -5.17 20.78
CA LEU A 115 -0.78 -6.02 19.67
C LEU A 115 0.48 -6.82 20.03
N ALA A 116 1.48 -6.20 20.67
CA ALA A 116 2.68 -6.90 21.11
C ALA A 116 2.32 -8.06 22.06
N GLY A 117 1.39 -7.82 23.00
CA GLY A 117 0.86 -8.86 23.88
C GLY A 117 0.09 -9.96 23.14
N LEU A 118 -0.74 -9.60 22.15
CA LEU A 118 -1.48 -10.55 21.31
C LEU A 118 -0.51 -11.51 20.61
N ILE A 119 0.51 -10.97 19.95
CA ILE A 119 1.51 -11.75 19.20
C ILE A 119 2.28 -12.68 20.14
N GLU A 120 2.71 -12.18 21.30
CA GLU A 120 3.40 -13.00 22.31
C GLU A 120 2.52 -14.15 22.82
N ILE A 121 1.22 -13.91 23.09
CA ILE A 121 0.27 -14.95 23.51
C ILE A 121 0.10 -16.02 22.43
N LEU A 122 -0.06 -15.60 21.17
CA LEU A 122 -0.20 -16.53 20.05
C LEU A 122 1.08 -17.36 19.86
N GLN A 123 2.28 -16.76 20.03
CA GLN A 123 3.55 -17.49 19.97
C GLN A 123 3.67 -18.49 21.11
N ARG A 124 3.35 -18.09 22.35
CA ARG A 124 3.32 -18.99 23.52
C ARG A 124 2.38 -20.17 23.29
N LYS A 125 1.20 -19.92 22.72
CA LYS A 125 0.23 -20.97 22.39
C LYS A 125 0.78 -21.94 21.33
N ALA A 126 1.34 -21.42 20.24
CA ALA A 126 1.94 -22.23 19.18
C ALA A 126 3.12 -23.06 19.71
N TRP A 127 4.01 -22.44 20.50
CA TRP A 127 5.16 -23.08 21.13
C TRP A 127 4.73 -24.24 22.06
N ARG A 128 3.71 -24.03 22.90
CA ARG A 128 3.16 -25.08 23.76
C ARG A 128 2.51 -26.21 22.96
N ALA A 129 1.75 -25.88 21.90
CA ALA A 129 1.11 -26.88 21.04
C ALA A 129 2.14 -27.77 20.33
N ALA A 130 3.32 -27.23 20.02
CA ALA A 130 4.47 -27.96 19.50
C ALA A 130 5.27 -28.74 20.57
N GLY A 131 4.74 -28.87 21.80
CA GLY A 131 5.41 -29.57 22.89
C GLY A 131 6.58 -28.80 23.49
N ALA A 132 6.55 -27.46 23.43
CA ALA A 132 7.66 -26.57 23.79
C ALA A 132 8.94 -26.81 22.96
N GLY A 133 8.82 -27.48 21.80
CA GLY A 133 9.87 -27.61 20.81
C GLY A 133 9.88 -26.39 19.88
N GLY A 134 11.02 -25.71 19.74
CA GLY A 134 11.18 -24.54 18.88
C GLY A 134 11.74 -23.32 19.61
N PRO A 135 11.85 -22.16 18.93
CA PRO A 135 12.30 -20.92 19.54
C PRO A 135 11.38 -20.53 20.69
N ALA A 136 11.96 -20.14 21.83
CA ALA A 136 11.18 -19.63 22.95
C ALA A 136 10.44 -18.35 22.53
N PRO A 137 9.20 -18.14 23.00
CA PRO A 137 8.43 -16.92 22.74
C PRO A 137 9.22 -15.66 23.09
N GLN A 138 9.16 -14.66 22.23
CA GLN A 138 9.90 -13.41 22.36
C GLN A 138 8.97 -12.23 22.63
N ARG A 139 9.53 -11.09 23.04
CA ARG A 139 8.80 -9.81 23.13
C ARG A 139 8.88 -9.05 21.82
N PHE A 140 7.79 -8.37 21.47
CA PHE A 140 7.64 -7.56 20.27
C PHE A 140 7.67 -6.07 20.58
N SER A 141 8.10 -5.25 19.63
CA SER A 141 8.16 -3.79 19.80
C SER A 141 6.75 -3.18 19.76
N PRO A 142 6.23 -2.63 20.88
CA PRO A 142 4.98 -1.89 20.84
C PRO A 142 5.11 -0.56 20.08
N PHE A 143 6.33 -0.03 19.95
CA PHE A 143 6.62 1.22 19.26
C PHE A 143 6.49 1.06 17.76
N MET A 144 7.10 0.02 17.19
CA MET A 144 6.94 -0.32 15.77
C MET A 144 5.47 -0.60 15.44
N LEU A 145 4.80 -1.41 16.26
CA LEU A 145 3.39 -1.77 16.03
C LEU A 145 2.46 -0.55 16.10
N TYR A 146 2.70 0.37 17.04
CA TYR A 146 1.93 1.62 17.11
C TYR A 146 2.27 2.55 15.94
N TYR A 147 3.55 2.68 15.58
CA TYR A 147 3.96 3.47 14.43
C TYR A 147 3.25 3.00 13.16
N MET A 148 3.24 1.69 12.91
CA MET A 148 2.51 1.11 11.77
C MET A 148 1.00 1.33 11.92
N ALA A 149 0.42 1.19 13.10
CA ALA A 149 -1.00 1.53 13.30
C ALA A 149 -1.32 2.98 12.92
N CYS A 150 -0.40 3.93 13.14
CA CYS A 150 -0.57 5.32 12.71
C CYS A 150 -0.39 5.49 11.19
N CYS A 151 0.55 4.77 10.57
CA CYS A 151 0.72 4.79 9.11
C CYS A 151 -0.50 4.24 8.36
N TYR A 152 -1.14 3.20 8.89
CA TYR A 152 -2.34 2.61 8.30
C TYR A 152 -3.64 3.24 8.81
N ASN A 153 -3.55 4.39 9.50
CA ASN A 153 -4.72 5.11 9.93
C ASN A 153 -5.41 5.73 8.70
N GLU A 154 -6.73 5.58 8.58
CA GLU A 154 -7.50 6.11 7.45
C GLU A 154 -7.72 7.64 7.56
N MET A 155 -6.96 8.30 8.45
CA MET A 155 -7.00 9.73 8.71
C MET A 155 -5.98 10.47 7.80
N PRO A 156 -6.30 11.68 7.31
CA PRO A 156 -5.36 12.45 6.49
C PRO A 156 -4.11 12.86 7.28
N GLY A 157 -2.95 12.48 6.77
CA GLY A 157 -1.64 12.85 7.32
C GLY A 157 -1.19 11.94 8.47
N LEU A 158 0.12 11.80 8.62
CA LEU A 158 0.73 11.00 9.67
C LEU A 158 0.76 11.80 10.98
N ASN A 159 -0.18 11.52 11.88
CA ASN A 159 -0.24 12.16 13.21
C ASN A 159 -0.23 11.10 14.32
N PHE A 160 0.92 10.95 14.97
CA PHE A 160 1.11 9.97 16.04
C PHE A 160 0.41 10.34 17.36
N ASP A 161 0.05 11.61 17.54
CA ASP A 161 -0.63 12.11 18.75
C ASP A 161 -2.16 12.04 18.62
N ALA A 162 -2.69 11.97 17.40
CA ALA A 162 -4.13 11.85 17.14
C ALA A 162 -4.73 10.50 17.55
N GLY A 163 -3.88 9.49 17.77
CA GLY A 163 -4.27 8.12 18.07
C GLY A 163 -4.45 7.27 16.81
N THR A 164 -5.02 6.08 16.99
CA THR A 164 -5.23 5.09 15.92
C THR A 164 -6.54 4.33 16.15
N THR A 165 -6.84 3.35 15.29
CA THR A 165 -8.00 2.46 15.39
C THR A 165 -7.56 1.00 15.47
N ALA A 166 -8.48 0.09 15.82
CA ALA A 166 -8.16 -1.33 15.90
C ALA A 166 -7.79 -1.91 14.52
N ARG A 167 -8.57 -1.57 13.49
CA ARG A 167 -8.32 -2.01 12.10
C ARG A 167 -6.97 -1.51 11.59
N ALA A 168 -6.64 -0.24 11.81
CA ALA A 168 -5.36 0.32 11.38
C ALA A 168 -4.18 -0.45 12.01
N ALA A 169 -4.31 -0.81 13.29
CA ALA A 169 -3.31 -1.60 14.00
C ALA A 169 -3.19 -3.03 13.43
N MET A 170 -4.31 -3.70 13.13
CA MET A 170 -4.33 -5.00 12.47
C MET A 170 -3.74 -4.95 11.05
N LYS A 171 -4.06 -3.92 10.26
CA LYS A 171 -3.51 -3.68 8.91
C LYS A 171 -1.99 -3.43 8.97
N GLY A 172 -1.54 -2.63 9.93
CA GLY A 172 -0.12 -2.37 10.16
C GLY A 172 0.66 -3.65 10.38
N TRP A 173 0.19 -4.53 11.27
CA TRP A 173 0.81 -5.84 11.46
C TRP A 173 0.69 -6.73 10.21
N HIS A 174 -0.45 -6.74 9.52
CA HIS A 174 -0.66 -7.55 8.31
C HIS A 174 0.35 -7.24 7.21
N ASN A 175 0.61 -5.96 6.95
CA ASN A 175 1.47 -5.53 5.85
C ASN A 175 2.97 -5.52 6.20
N ASN A 176 3.32 -5.37 7.48
CA ASN A 176 4.72 -5.12 7.88
C ASN A 176 5.30 -6.23 8.75
N GLY A 177 4.49 -7.17 9.24
CA GLY A 177 4.92 -8.11 10.27
C GLY A 177 5.17 -7.40 11.62
N ALA A 178 5.90 -8.05 12.51
CA ALA A 178 6.18 -7.52 13.85
C ALA A 178 7.61 -7.80 14.29
N CYS A 179 8.39 -6.74 14.53
CA CYS A 179 9.77 -6.89 14.99
C CYS A 179 9.86 -7.14 16.49
N HIS A 180 10.93 -7.80 16.90
CA HIS A 180 11.28 -8.00 18.28
C HIS A 180 11.60 -6.68 18.98
N LEU A 181 11.29 -6.60 20.27
CA LEU A 181 11.49 -5.41 21.08
C LEU A 181 12.94 -4.91 21.05
N LYS A 182 13.92 -5.81 20.95
CA LYS A 182 15.36 -5.47 20.89
C LYS A 182 15.74 -4.63 19.66
N ASP A 183 14.98 -4.74 18.57
CA ASP A 183 15.29 -4.08 17.30
C ASP A 183 14.62 -2.69 17.22
N TRP A 184 13.66 -2.41 18.10
CA TRP A 184 13.04 -1.09 18.29
C TRP A 184 12.48 -0.97 19.72
N ASP A 185 13.33 -0.56 20.67
CA ASP A 185 13.04 -0.66 22.11
C ASP A 185 12.50 0.63 22.77
N ARG A 186 12.45 1.73 22.00
CA ARG A 186 11.96 3.05 22.44
C ARG A 186 11.38 3.85 21.28
N TRP A 187 10.48 4.77 21.59
CA TRP A 187 9.78 5.56 20.57
C TRP A 187 10.70 6.52 19.82
N GLU A 188 11.63 7.17 20.52
CA GLU A 188 12.49 8.24 20.02
C GLU A 188 13.67 7.76 19.16
N ASP A 189 13.72 6.47 18.84
CA ASP A 189 14.81 5.91 18.04
C ASP A 189 14.58 6.13 16.53
N ASP A 190 15.05 7.27 16.03
CA ASP A 190 14.99 7.57 14.60
C ASP A 190 15.77 6.56 13.75
N SER A 191 16.85 5.98 14.30
CA SER A 191 17.63 4.95 13.59
C SER A 191 16.86 3.65 13.43
N ALA A 192 15.98 3.32 14.39
CA ALA A 192 15.03 2.24 14.22
C ALA A 192 14.00 2.63 13.15
N ARG A 193 13.36 3.81 13.20
CA ARG A 193 12.34 4.22 12.20
C ARG A 193 12.79 4.14 10.74
N VAL A 194 14.06 4.43 10.48
CA VAL A 194 14.66 4.46 9.13
C VAL A 194 15.57 3.26 8.83
N GLY A 195 15.75 2.33 9.78
CA GLY A 195 16.70 1.23 9.67
C GLY A 195 16.11 -0.08 9.12
N THR A 196 16.94 -0.90 8.47
CA THR A 196 16.51 -2.19 7.85
C THR A 196 16.32 -3.35 8.83
N ALA A 197 17.05 -3.33 9.95
CA ALA A 197 17.20 -4.50 10.79
C ALA A 197 15.87 -4.96 11.38
N TRP A 198 15.02 -4.03 11.81
CA TRP A 198 13.70 -4.37 12.33
C TRP A 198 12.75 -4.85 11.24
N ALA A 199 12.85 -4.37 9.99
CA ALA A 199 11.93 -4.77 8.92
C ALA A 199 12.17 -6.23 8.53
N ALA A 200 13.44 -6.63 8.37
CA ALA A 200 13.81 -8.02 8.09
C ALA A 200 13.38 -8.98 9.23
N ASP A 201 13.52 -8.53 10.47
CA ASP A 201 13.04 -9.26 11.66
C ASP A 201 11.50 -9.30 11.72
N ALA A 202 10.83 -8.22 11.36
CA ALA A 202 9.37 -8.12 11.37
C ALA A 202 8.71 -9.13 10.42
N PHE A 203 9.29 -9.33 9.23
CA PHE A 203 8.82 -10.33 8.27
C PHE A 203 8.98 -11.78 8.78
N GLN A 204 9.72 -12.03 9.85
CA GLN A 204 9.75 -13.35 10.50
C GLN A 204 8.48 -13.64 11.30
N THR A 205 7.68 -12.61 11.61
CA THR A 205 6.43 -12.74 12.38
C THR A 205 5.24 -12.09 11.64
N PRO A 206 4.85 -12.63 10.46
CA PRO A 206 3.73 -12.10 9.70
C PRO A 206 2.39 -12.42 10.37
N LEU A 207 1.38 -11.60 10.09
CA LEU A 207 0.00 -11.91 10.41
C LEU A 207 -0.56 -12.86 9.33
N GLY A 208 -1.11 -14.00 9.75
CA GLY A 208 -1.83 -14.93 8.88
C GLY A 208 -3.24 -14.44 8.56
N ALA A 209 -4.27 -15.07 9.13
CA ALA A 209 -5.65 -14.63 9.01
C ALA A 209 -6.05 -13.73 10.19
N TYR A 210 -6.86 -12.71 9.94
CA TYR A 210 -7.53 -11.92 10.95
C TYR A 210 -8.99 -11.71 10.59
N PHE A 211 -9.83 -11.60 11.62
CA PHE A 211 -11.28 -11.44 11.48
C PHE A 211 -11.81 -10.46 12.52
N ARG A 212 -12.80 -9.67 12.11
CA ARG A 212 -13.58 -8.82 13.01
C ARG A 212 -14.66 -9.65 13.67
N ILE A 213 -14.87 -9.48 14.96
CA ILE A 213 -15.99 -10.07 15.69
C ILE A 213 -17.06 -9.01 15.86
N ASP A 214 -18.33 -9.39 15.76
CA ASP A 214 -19.40 -8.54 16.27
C ASP A 214 -19.29 -8.49 17.80
N HIS A 215 -18.73 -7.39 18.30
CA HIS A 215 -18.47 -7.22 19.73
C HIS A 215 -19.76 -7.14 20.57
N CYS A 216 -20.91 -6.87 19.94
CA CYS A 216 -22.22 -6.91 20.59
C CYS A 216 -22.65 -8.36 20.89
N GLU A 217 -22.20 -9.32 20.07
CA GLU A 217 -22.54 -10.72 20.21
C GLU A 217 -21.61 -11.42 21.19
N THR A 218 -22.02 -11.44 22.46
CA THR A 218 -21.23 -12.02 23.56
C THR A 218 -20.90 -13.50 23.33
N ALA A 219 -21.79 -14.26 22.69
CA ALA A 219 -21.56 -15.66 22.37
C ALA A 219 -20.40 -15.85 21.37
N ASP A 220 -20.28 -14.96 20.38
CA ASP A 220 -19.21 -14.99 19.39
C ASP A 220 -17.87 -14.63 20.04
N MET A 221 -17.87 -13.67 20.96
CA MET A 221 -16.69 -13.34 21.79
C MET A 221 -16.22 -14.54 22.62
N HIS A 222 -17.14 -15.29 23.25
CA HIS A 222 -16.78 -16.52 23.98
C HIS A 222 -16.21 -17.60 23.05
N ALA A 223 -16.81 -17.80 21.89
CA ALA A 223 -16.33 -18.78 20.92
C ALA A 223 -14.94 -18.42 20.41
N ALA A 224 -14.75 -17.16 20.01
CA ALA A 224 -13.47 -16.63 19.55
C ALA A 224 -12.37 -16.81 20.61
N LEU A 225 -12.64 -16.47 21.88
CA LEU A 225 -11.69 -16.69 22.98
C LEU A 225 -11.29 -18.15 23.14
N ASN A 226 -12.22 -19.10 22.97
CA ASN A 226 -11.88 -20.53 23.04
C ASN A 226 -11.06 -21.00 21.85
N GLU A 227 -11.28 -20.45 20.67
CA GLU A 227 -10.58 -20.82 19.45
C GLU A 227 -9.16 -20.23 19.41
N THR A 228 -9.00 -18.93 19.68
CA THR A 228 -7.73 -18.22 19.56
C THR A 228 -6.98 -18.11 20.87
N GLY A 229 -7.68 -18.07 22.01
CA GLY A 229 -7.12 -17.88 23.34
C GLY A 229 -6.96 -16.41 23.75
N VAL A 230 -7.22 -15.47 22.85
CA VAL A 230 -7.06 -14.03 23.05
C VAL A 230 -7.79 -13.24 21.97
N ILE A 231 -8.38 -12.11 22.35
CA ILE A 231 -9.02 -11.15 21.43
C ILE A 231 -8.38 -9.78 21.65
N PHE A 232 -8.05 -9.09 20.56
CA PHE A 232 -7.63 -7.69 20.58
C PHE A 232 -8.87 -6.80 20.55
N CYS A 233 -9.01 -5.96 21.56
CA CYS A 233 -10.25 -5.22 21.82
C CYS A 233 -9.99 -3.75 22.05
N THR A 234 -11.01 -2.96 21.74
CA THR A 234 -11.05 -1.53 22.03
C THR A 234 -12.35 -1.16 22.72
N ALA A 235 -12.30 -0.22 23.66
CA ALA A 235 -13.48 0.28 24.34
C ALA A 235 -13.34 1.76 24.73
N GLN A 236 -14.47 2.42 24.93
CA GLN A 236 -14.55 3.68 25.65
C GLN A 236 -14.30 3.41 27.14
N VAL A 237 -13.30 4.04 27.72
CA VAL A 237 -12.95 3.85 29.14
C VAL A 237 -13.53 4.95 30.00
N HIS A 238 -14.01 4.59 31.17
CA HIS A 238 -14.62 5.50 32.16
C HIS A 238 -13.80 5.50 33.47
N ALA A 239 -14.20 6.33 34.43
CA ALA A 239 -13.49 6.49 35.70
C ALA A 239 -13.39 5.20 36.55
N GLY A 240 -14.20 4.17 36.26
CA GLY A 240 -14.11 2.86 36.89
C GLY A 240 -12.78 2.14 36.64
N TRP A 241 -12.18 2.36 35.47
CA TRP A 241 -10.91 1.73 35.10
C TRP A 241 -9.77 2.11 36.04
N GLU A 242 -9.77 3.31 36.62
CA GLU A 242 -8.75 3.73 37.60
C GLU A 242 -8.99 3.16 39.01
N LYS A 243 -10.14 2.51 39.25
CA LYS A 243 -10.57 2.01 40.57
C LYS A 243 -10.37 0.49 40.75
N ALA A 244 -10.01 -0.23 39.69
CA ALA A 244 -9.69 -1.65 39.78
C ALA A 244 -8.41 -1.84 40.60
N THR A 245 -8.44 -2.73 41.58
CA THR A 245 -7.33 -3.00 42.50
C THR A 245 -7.06 -4.49 42.62
N ARG A 246 -5.98 -4.86 43.32
CA ARG A 246 -5.61 -6.27 43.51
C ARG A 246 -6.68 -7.08 44.26
N ASP A 247 -7.30 -6.45 45.26
CA ASP A 247 -8.33 -7.09 46.10
C ASP A 247 -9.73 -7.00 45.48
N LYS A 248 -9.95 -6.02 44.59
CA LYS A 248 -11.21 -5.81 43.85
C LYS A 248 -10.89 -5.65 42.37
N PRO A 249 -10.68 -6.77 41.64
CA PRO A 249 -10.26 -6.75 40.25
C PRO A 249 -11.37 -6.37 39.28
N ASP A 250 -12.61 -6.22 39.74
CA ASP A 250 -13.70 -5.78 38.88
C ASP A 250 -13.58 -4.30 38.58
N ILE A 251 -13.75 -3.93 37.31
CA ILE A 251 -13.89 -2.54 36.88
C ILE A 251 -15.28 -2.06 37.32
N PRO A 252 -15.40 -1.14 38.29
CA PRO A 252 -16.71 -0.71 38.77
C PRO A 252 -17.39 0.14 37.69
N TYR A 253 -18.55 -0.32 37.22
CA TYR A 253 -19.30 0.33 36.16
C TYR A 253 -20.72 0.67 36.62
N GLN A 254 -21.17 1.87 36.26
CA GLN A 254 -22.57 2.26 36.30
C GLN A 254 -23.01 2.74 34.92
N PHE A 255 -24.23 2.38 34.53
CA PHE A 255 -24.77 2.80 33.25
C PHE A 255 -24.79 4.33 33.12
N GLY A 256 -24.17 4.85 32.06
CA GLY A 256 -24.04 6.29 31.82
C GLY A 256 -22.84 6.96 32.50
N ASP A 257 -21.90 6.19 33.07
CA ASP A 257 -20.63 6.72 33.57
C ASP A 257 -19.92 7.57 32.49
N PRO A 258 -19.39 8.75 32.84
CA PRO A 258 -18.70 9.60 31.86
C PRO A 258 -17.47 8.93 31.26
N VAL A 259 -17.40 8.94 29.93
CA VAL A 259 -16.27 8.46 29.15
C VAL A 259 -15.08 9.40 29.33
N THR A 260 -13.91 8.82 29.56
CA THR A 260 -12.62 9.49 29.78
C THR A 260 -11.66 9.36 28.60
N GLY A 261 -12.00 8.54 27.59
CA GLY A 261 -11.23 8.36 26.35
C GLY A 261 -11.43 6.97 25.75
N GLY A 262 -10.69 6.64 24.70
CA GLY A 262 -10.65 5.31 24.08
C GLY A 262 -9.35 4.56 24.42
N HIS A 263 -9.44 3.24 24.60
CA HIS A 263 -8.31 2.40 25.00
C HIS A 263 -8.31 1.05 24.30
N ALA A 264 -7.12 0.51 24.03
CA ALA A 264 -6.91 -0.84 23.47
C ALA A 264 -6.32 -1.78 24.52
N PHE A 265 -6.82 -3.01 24.56
CA PHE A 265 -6.40 -4.05 25.51
C PHE A 265 -6.70 -5.44 24.94
N LEU A 266 -6.41 -6.48 25.72
CA LEU A 266 -6.68 -7.87 25.35
C LEU A 266 -7.73 -8.49 26.26
N LEU A 267 -8.67 -9.23 25.68
CA LEU A 267 -9.46 -10.20 26.43
C LEU A 267 -8.76 -11.55 26.38
N VAL A 268 -8.58 -12.19 27.53
CA VAL A 268 -7.81 -13.44 27.67
C VAL A 268 -8.61 -14.57 28.34
N GLY A 269 -9.81 -14.28 28.81
CA GLY A 269 -10.67 -15.23 29.52
C GLY A 269 -12.05 -14.67 29.80
N TYR A 270 -12.91 -15.49 30.38
CA TYR A 270 -14.25 -15.11 30.83
C TYR A 270 -14.75 -16.02 31.95
N ASP A 271 -15.77 -15.55 32.65
CA ASP A 271 -16.56 -16.31 33.62
C ASP A 271 -18.04 -15.88 33.56
N GLU A 272 -18.82 -16.23 34.60
CA GLU A 272 -20.25 -15.92 34.67
C GLU A 272 -20.56 -14.42 34.81
N GLU A 273 -19.58 -13.60 35.20
CA GLU A 273 -19.79 -12.16 35.47
C GLU A 273 -19.25 -11.27 34.36
N GLY A 274 -18.21 -11.71 33.63
CA GLY A 274 -17.65 -10.91 32.55
C GLY A 274 -16.39 -11.48 31.89
N PHE A 275 -15.69 -10.61 31.18
CA PHE A 275 -14.44 -10.93 30.50
C PHE A 275 -13.22 -10.52 31.34
N TRP A 276 -12.16 -11.31 31.28
CA TRP A 276 -10.87 -11.00 31.89
C TRP A 276 -10.00 -10.21 30.91
N VAL A 277 -9.68 -8.98 31.32
CA VAL A 277 -8.84 -8.02 30.62
C VAL A 277 -7.38 -8.21 31.02
N LEU A 278 -6.49 -8.32 30.05
CA LEU A 278 -5.05 -8.08 30.19
C LEU A 278 -4.76 -6.66 29.69
N ASN A 279 -4.29 -5.80 30.60
CA ASN A 279 -4.05 -4.39 30.32
C ASN A 279 -2.54 -4.08 30.20
N SER A 280 -2.24 -2.88 29.69
CA SER A 280 -0.89 -2.34 29.49
C SER A 280 -0.55 -1.23 30.50
N TRP A 281 -1.12 -1.26 31.71
CA TRP A 281 -0.90 -0.25 32.76
C TRP A 281 -0.03 -0.77 33.92
N GLY A 282 0.81 -1.77 33.63
CA GLY A 282 1.71 -2.39 34.58
C GLY A 282 1.02 -3.31 35.59
N THR A 283 1.84 -4.02 36.37
CA THR A 283 1.37 -5.04 37.31
C THR A 283 0.67 -4.47 38.55
N ARG A 284 0.81 -3.16 38.80
CA ARG A 284 0.11 -2.48 39.91
C ARG A 284 -1.35 -2.18 39.62
N TRP A 285 -1.75 -2.17 38.35
CA TRP A 285 -3.14 -1.92 37.98
C TRP A 285 -3.97 -3.20 38.11
N GLY A 286 -5.19 -3.08 38.68
CA GLY A 286 -6.05 -4.23 38.92
C GLY A 286 -5.35 -5.31 39.77
N LYS A 287 -5.60 -6.58 39.44
CA LYS A 287 -4.90 -7.73 40.02
C LYS A 287 -3.77 -8.16 39.10
N ASN A 288 -2.55 -7.70 39.41
CA ASN A 288 -1.33 -8.02 38.68
C ASN A 288 -1.36 -7.62 37.18
N GLY A 289 -2.05 -6.53 36.83
CA GLY A 289 -2.24 -6.10 35.43
C GLY A 289 -3.53 -6.60 34.77
N PHE A 290 -4.36 -7.33 35.52
CA PHE A 290 -5.63 -7.89 35.05
C PHE A 290 -6.82 -7.30 35.78
N ALA A 291 -7.95 -7.20 35.10
CA ALA A 291 -9.21 -6.82 35.71
C ALA A 291 -10.36 -7.55 35.00
N ARG A 292 -11.53 -7.60 35.62
CA ARG A 292 -12.73 -8.12 34.98
C ARG A 292 -13.62 -6.96 34.54
N ILE A 293 -13.95 -6.94 33.25
CA ILE A 293 -14.98 -6.07 32.70
C ILE A 293 -16.29 -6.85 32.67
N THR A 294 -17.33 -6.31 33.31
CA THR A 294 -18.64 -6.98 33.35
C THR A 294 -19.28 -7.01 31.96
N TYR A 295 -20.17 -7.97 31.70
CA TYR A 295 -20.89 -8.01 30.41
C TYR A 295 -21.70 -6.74 30.13
N ALA A 296 -22.26 -6.12 31.18
CA ALA A 296 -23.01 -4.88 31.05
C ALA A 296 -22.12 -3.69 30.65
N ASP A 297 -20.91 -3.61 31.21
CA ASP A 297 -19.90 -2.61 30.85
C ASP A 297 -19.42 -2.83 29.40
N TRP A 298 -19.05 -4.08 29.07
CA TRP A 298 -18.63 -4.45 27.72
C TRP A 298 -19.66 -4.06 26.65
N GLN A 299 -20.94 -4.45 26.84
CA GLN A 299 -22.01 -4.13 25.89
C GLN A 299 -22.25 -2.63 25.71
N ALA A 300 -21.99 -1.82 26.75
CA ALA A 300 -22.21 -0.39 26.68
C ALA A 300 -21.04 0.38 26.05
N ASN A 301 -19.81 -0.13 26.20
CA ASN A 301 -18.60 0.66 25.95
C ASN A 301 -17.64 0.04 24.93
N ALA A 302 -17.78 -1.23 24.55
CA ALA A 302 -16.94 -1.84 23.52
C ALA A 302 -17.09 -1.10 22.18
N MET A 303 -15.99 -1.01 21.44
CA MET A 303 -15.95 -0.38 20.11
C MET A 303 -15.63 -1.42 19.04
N ASP A 304 -14.53 -2.17 19.21
CA ASP A 304 -14.05 -3.13 18.23
C ASP A 304 -13.46 -4.39 18.89
N ALA A 305 -13.57 -5.52 18.19
CA ALA A 305 -12.99 -6.79 18.60
C ALA A 305 -12.42 -7.52 17.37
N TRP A 306 -11.17 -7.94 17.47
CA TRP A 306 -10.43 -8.60 16.39
C TRP A 306 -9.70 -9.83 16.91
N ILE A 307 -9.69 -10.87 16.09
CA ILE A 307 -8.85 -12.04 16.29
C ILE A 307 -7.85 -12.20 15.17
N ALA A 308 -6.74 -12.86 15.47
CA ALA A 308 -5.66 -13.10 14.54
C ALA A 308 -5.06 -14.50 14.73
N GLN A 309 -4.44 -14.97 13.65
CA GLN A 309 -3.58 -16.14 13.64
C GLN A 309 -2.18 -15.71 13.18
N LEU A 310 -1.14 -16.26 13.80
CA LEU A 310 0.23 -16.09 13.30
C LEU A 310 0.36 -16.70 11.91
N GLY A 311 0.98 -15.95 11.00
CA GLY A 311 1.37 -16.45 9.70
C GLY A 311 2.55 -17.41 9.85
N VAL A 312 2.67 -18.36 8.92
CA VAL A 312 3.83 -19.25 8.87
C VAL A 312 4.91 -18.56 8.04
N HIS A 313 6.06 -18.26 8.66
CA HIS A 313 7.21 -17.79 7.90
C HIS A 313 7.72 -18.89 6.96
N ILE A 314 7.61 -18.66 5.64
CA ILE A 314 8.11 -19.57 4.62
C ILE A 314 9.58 -19.22 4.35
N SER A 315 10.49 -19.79 5.15
CA SER A 315 11.92 -19.75 4.84
C SER A 315 12.21 -20.62 3.61
N ARG A 316 12.43 -20.01 2.44
CA ARG A 316 12.85 -20.80 1.27
C ARG A 316 14.37 -20.97 1.26
N GLN A 317 14.85 -22.00 1.96
CA GLN A 317 16.09 -22.66 1.54
C GLN A 317 15.81 -23.36 0.21
N VAL A 318 15.97 -22.65 -0.90
CA VAL A 318 16.17 -23.32 -2.18
C VAL A 318 17.59 -23.88 -2.14
N LYS A 319 17.72 -25.19 -1.86
CA LYS A 319 18.90 -25.94 -2.27
C LYS A 319 19.01 -25.80 -3.78
N VAL A 320 19.84 -24.86 -4.23
CA VAL A 320 20.37 -24.89 -5.58
C VAL A 320 21.14 -26.20 -5.66
N ASN A 321 20.59 -27.18 -6.38
CA ASN A 321 21.40 -28.27 -6.88
C ASN A 321 22.43 -27.63 -7.81
N GLN A 322 23.58 -27.30 -7.25
CA GLN A 322 24.81 -27.19 -8.01
C GLN A 322 25.06 -28.58 -8.60
N ARG A 323 24.56 -28.80 -9.81
CA ARG A 323 25.23 -29.55 -10.87
C ARG A 323 24.34 -29.60 -12.11
N ASP A 324 25.00 -29.20 -13.19
CA ASP A 324 24.74 -29.52 -14.59
C ASP A 324 23.81 -28.56 -15.36
N GLU A 325 24.45 -27.87 -16.31
CA GLU A 325 23.90 -27.09 -17.44
C GLU A 325 23.62 -25.59 -17.27
N VAL A 326 24.55 -24.82 -16.68
CA VAL A 326 24.75 -23.40 -17.07
C VAL A 326 26.25 -23.11 -17.21
N SER A 327 26.90 -23.80 -18.14
CA SER A 327 28.22 -23.42 -18.64
C SER A 327 28.08 -22.99 -20.10
N GLN A 328 27.48 -21.82 -20.35
CA GLN A 328 27.67 -21.11 -21.63
C GLN A 328 27.27 -19.63 -21.68
N LEU A 329 27.00 -18.95 -20.56
CA LEU A 329 26.69 -17.51 -20.56
C LEU A 329 27.51 -16.67 -19.55
N GLU A 330 28.64 -17.19 -19.07
CA GLU A 330 29.55 -16.49 -18.13
C GLU A 330 30.60 -15.58 -18.79
N HIS A 331 30.30 -14.96 -19.93
CA HIS A 331 31.14 -13.90 -20.49
C HIS A 331 30.37 -12.60 -20.66
N GLY A 332 30.25 -11.89 -19.55
CA GLY A 332 29.93 -10.47 -19.54
C GLY A 332 28.97 -10.08 -18.44
N LEU A 333 29.38 -10.19 -17.17
CA LEU A 333 28.94 -9.38 -16.02
C LEU A 333 29.73 -9.86 -14.79
N SER A 334 31.00 -9.48 -14.71
CA SER A 334 31.82 -9.66 -13.52
C SER A 334 31.50 -8.58 -12.50
N GLY A 335 30.93 -8.96 -11.34
CA GLY A 335 30.98 -8.13 -10.14
C GLY A 335 29.83 -8.29 -9.15
N GLY A 336 30.04 -9.12 -8.11
CA GLY A 336 29.52 -8.90 -6.76
C GLY A 336 28.08 -9.33 -6.47
N GLY A 337 27.93 -10.32 -5.59
CA GLY A 337 26.64 -10.94 -5.27
C GLY A 337 25.67 -10.09 -4.45
N ALA A 338 24.39 -10.37 -4.67
CA ALA A 338 23.29 -10.27 -3.72
C ALA A 338 22.27 -11.34 -4.14
N GLY A 339 21.79 -12.14 -3.19
CA GLY A 339 20.87 -13.24 -3.45
C GLY A 339 19.59 -12.73 -4.11
N ARG A 340 19.12 -13.41 -5.15
CA ARG A 340 17.81 -13.15 -5.76
C ARG A 340 16.74 -13.35 -4.68
N ALA A 341 16.05 -12.28 -4.29
CA ALA A 341 14.89 -12.36 -3.39
C ALA A 341 13.83 -13.22 -4.08
N LEU A 342 13.63 -14.45 -3.59
CA LEU A 342 12.62 -15.36 -4.12
C LEU A 342 11.28 -14.98 -3.49
N LEU A 343 10.32 -14.58 -4.33
CA LEU A 343 8.93 -14.45 -3.91
C LEU A 343 8.39 -15.81 -3.44
N ALA A 344 7.45 -15.76 -2.49
CA ALA A 344 6.69 -16.93 -2.10
C ALA A 344 5.95 -17.51 -3.32
N SER A 345 5.80 -18.83 -3.39
CA SER A 345 4.97 -19.47 -4.42
C SER A 345 3.46 -19.32 -4.15
N ASP A 346 3.10 -18.92 -2.93
CA ASP A 346 1.72 -18.60 -2.56
C ASP A 346 1.39 -17.17 -3.04
N PRO A 347 0.30 -16.99 -3.83
CA PRO A 347 -0.06 -15.69 -4.37
C PRO A 347 -0.20 -14.59 -3.31
N LYS A 348 -0.83 -14.87 -2.16
CA LYS A 348 -1.10 -13.86 -1.13
C LYS A 348 0.16 -13.45 -0.39
N LEU A 349 1.03 -14.41 -0.07
CA LEU A 349 2.32 -14.12 0.54
C LEU A 349 3.24 -13.36 -0.43
N SER A 350 3.20 -13.70 -1.73
CA SER A 350 3.96 -12.97 -2.74
C SER A 350 3.45 -11.54 -2.93
N ALA A 351 2.14 -11.32 -2.88
CA ALA A 351 1.52 -9.99 -2.90
C ALA A 351 1.97 -9.15 -1.70
N GLN A 352 1.96 -9.71 -0.49
CA GLN A 352 2.44 -9.03 0.72
C GLN A 352 3.92 -8.59 0.61
N GLN A 353 4.76 -9.38 -0.07
CA GLN A 353 6.18 -9.04 -0.26
C GLN A 353 6.39 -7.89 -1.25
N ILE A 354 5.46 -7.64 -2.17
CA ILE A 354 5.56 -6.56 -3.16
C ILE A 354 4.72 -5.32 -2.79
N ASN A 355 3.69 -5.48 -1.96
CA ASN A 355 2.76 -4.41 -1.56
C ASN A 355 3.47 -3.13 -1.10
N PRO A 356 4.59 -3.18 -0.33
CA PRO A 356 5.36 -1.99 0.03
C PRO A 356 5.81 -1.09 -1.13
N TYR A 357 5.94 -1.65 -2.34
CA TYR A 357 6.44 -0.96 -3.52
C TYR A 357 5.34 -0.64 -4.53
N VAL A 358 4.08 -0.99 -4.23
CA VAL A 358 2.92 -0.77 -5.10
C VAL A 358 2.13 0.44 -4.61
N ILE A 359 1.81 1.35 -5.52
CA ILE A 359 0.85 2.43 -5.31
C ILE A 359 -0.37 2.09 -6.15
N ASP A 360 -1.45 1.70 -5.47
CA ASP A 360 -2.73 1.36 -6.09
C ASP A 360 -3.63 2.60 -6.19
N LEU A 361 -4.24 2.78 -7.36
CA LEU A 361 -5.04 3.93 -7.75
C LEU A 361 -6.42 3.46 -8.24
N GLU A 362 -7.48 4.07 -7.73
CA GLU A 362 -8.84 3.85 -8.24
C GLU A 362 -9.01 4.51 -9.62
N ASN A 363 -10.14 4.23 -10.26
CA ASN A 363 -10.49 4.79 -11.58
C ASN A 363 -10.48 6.34 -11.60
N ASN A 364 -10.71 7.01 -10.48
CA ASN A 364 -10.67 8.48 -10.37
C ASN A 364 -9.27 9.01 -9.96
N GLY A 365 -8.22 8.20 -10.08
CA GLY A 365 -6.85 8.58 -9.78
C GLY A 365 -6.52 8.84 -8.31
N VAL A 366 -7.47 8.63 -7.38
CA VAL A 366 -7.19 8.68 -5.94
C VAL A 366 -6.57 7.37 -5.47
N LEU A 367 -5.91 7.38 -4.31
CA LEU A 367 -5.35 6.16 -3.75
C LEU A 367 -6.47 5.15 -3.46
N SER A 368 -6.27 3.92 -3.91
CA SER A 368 -7.22 2.84 -3.69
C SER A 368 -7.19 2.41 -2.24
N SER A 369 -8.34 2.54 -1.59
CA SER A 369 -8.53 1.96 -0.26
C SER A 369 -9.07 0.54 -0.32
N GLY A 370 -9.43 0.04 -1.53
CA GLY A 370 -10.15 -1.19 -1.91
C GLY A 370 -9.24 -2.26 -2.56
N GLY A 371 -9.63 -3.55 -2.59
CA GLY A 371 -8.88 -4.57 -3.37
C GLY A 371 -7.88 -5.42 -2.57
N GLN A 372 -7.09 -6.23 -3.28
CA GLN A 372 -5.99 -7.03 -2.71
C GLN A 372 -4.76 -6.15 -2.46
N PHE A 373 -4.52 -5.21 -3.37
CA PHE A 373 -3.62 -4.08 -3.16
C PHE A 373 -4.43 -2.92 -2.61
N HIS A 374 -3.85 -2.15 -1.70
CA HIS A 374 -4.45 -0.91 -1.22
C HIS A 374 -3.33 0.04 -0.86
N THR A 375 -3.56 1.33 -1.02
CA THR A 375 -2.59 2.36 -0.67
C THR A 375 -3.28 3.45 0.12
N THR A 376 -2.75 3.74 1.29
CA THR A 376 -3.13 4.86 2.13
C THR A 376 -2.09 5.97 2.01
N PRO A 377 -2.41 7.21 2.42
CA PRO A 377 -1.38 8.25 2.51
C PRO A 377 -0.18 7.84 3.37
N GLY A 378 -0.36 7.04 4.43
CA GLY A 378 0.76 6.58 5.23
C GLY A 378 1.60 5.49 4.55
N ASP A 379 1.04 4.69 3.65
CA ASP A 379 1.82 3.76 2.81
C ASP A 379 2.81 4.52 1.92
N LEU A 380 2.42 5.68 1.40
CA LEU A 380 3.33 6.56 0.65
C LEU A 380 4.44 7.15 1.53
N ASP A 381 4.14 7.45 2.81
CA ASP A 381 5.17 7.90 3.76
C ASP A 381 6.18 6.78 4.01
N LEU A 382 5.71 5.55 4.25
CA LEU A 382 6.56 4.37 4.45
C LEU A 382 7.41 4.05 3.22
N LEU A 383 6.83 4.12 2.01
CA LEU A 383 7.54 3.91 0.75
C LEU A 383 8.75 4.84 0.63
N LEU A 384 8.55 6.12 0.93
CA LEU A 384 9.54 7.17 0.71
C LEU A 384 10.51 7.39 1.88
N THR A 385 10.21 6.85 3.05
CA THR A 385 11.09 6.92 4.24
C THR A 385 11.66 5.55 4.53
N THR A 386 10.87 4.71 5.21
CA THR A 386 11.28 3.39 5.67
C THR A 386 11.77 2.49 4.55
N TYR A 387 10.97 2.22 3.51
CA TYR A 387 11.35 1.23 2.49
C TYR A 387 12.49 1.70 1.61
N LEU A 388 12.55 3.01 1.31
CA LEU A 388 13.66 3.63 0.60
C LEU A 388 14.95 3.55 1.41
N ASP A 389 14.96 4.03 2.64
CA ASP A 389 16.13 3.98 3.52
C ASP A 389 16.59 2.53 3.73
N ASN A 390 15.63 1.61 3.79
CA ASN A 390 15.90 0.19 3.89
C ASN A 390 16.69 -0.34 2.69
N ALA A 391 16.20 -0.06 1.49
CA ALA A 391 16.88 -0.47 0.26
C ALA A 391 18.30 0.14 0.19
N LEU A 392 18.47 1.41 0.57
CA LEU A 392 19.76 2.09 0.55
C LEU A 392 20.78 1.46 1.51
N ALA A 393 20.35 1.12 2.73
CA ALA A 393 21.20 0.47 3.73
C ALA A 393 21.60 -0.94 3.28
N ASP A 394 20.68 -1.72 2.72
CA ASP A 394 20.96 -3.07 2.18
C ASP A 394 21.95 -3.03 1.02
N TRP A 395 21.92 -1.97 0.21
CA TRP A 395 22.88 -1.76 -0.87
C TRP A 395 24.24 -1.22 -0.40
N GLY A 396 24.35 -0.87 0.89
CA GLY A 396 25.55 -0.29 1.49
C GLY A 396 25.88 1.11 0.96
N LEU A 397 24.88 1.85 0.46
CA LEU A 397 25.06 3.21 -0.04
C LEU A 397 25.08 4.20 1.13
N LYS A 398 26.18 4.93 1.29
CA LYS A 398 26.37 5.99 2.29
C LYS A 398 26.08 7.37 1.69
N ASP A 399 26.03 8.38 2.54
CA ASP A 399 25.94 9.78 2.13
C ASP A 399 27.16 10.18 1.29
N GLY A 400 26.90 10.69 0.07
CA GLY A 400 27.92 11.07 -0.91
C GLY A 400 28.26 10.00 -1.96
N ASP A 401 27.64 8.81 -1.91
CA ASP A 401 27.81 7.75 -2.90
C ASP A 401 27.05 8.00 -4.22
N ALA A 402 27.17 7.04 -5.15
CA ALA A 402 26.58 7.00 -6.49
C ALA A 402 25.08 7.39 -6.55
N PRO A 403 24.58 7.81 -7.73
CA PRO A 403 23.16 8.13 -7.92
C PRO A 403 22.24 6.97 -7.51
N ILE A 404 21.04 7.30 -7.05
CA ILE A 404 20.03 6.34 -6.59
C ILE A 404 19.03 6.15 -7.73
N PRO A 405 19.13 5.08 -8.54
CA PRO A 405 18.18 4.86 -9.62
C PRO A 405 16.83 4.44 -9.02
N VAL A 406 15.78 5.13 -9.40
CA VAL A 406 14.41 4.85 -8.97
C VAL A 406 13.55 4.62 -10.21
N ALA A 407 12.93 3.45 -10.28
CA ALA A 407 12.05 3.07 -11.38
C ALA A 407 10.60 3.34 -11.00
N LEU A 408 9.96 4.32 -11.67
CA LEU A 408 8.51 4.48 -11.63
C LEU A 408 7.94 3.66 -12.77
N PHE A 409 7.27 2.55 -12.46
CA PHE A 409 6.66 1.67 -13.44
C PHE A 409 5.15 1.93 -13.51
N ALA A 410 4.60 2.17 -14.69
CA ALA A 410 3.16 2.29 -14.93
C ALA A 410 2.74 1.19 -15.91
N HIS A 411 1.81 0.34 -15.48
CA HIS A 411 1.32 -0.78 -16.29
C HIS A 411 0.29 -0.35 -17.34
N GLY A 412 -0.15 -1.31 -18.15
CA GLY A 412 -0.90 -1.06 -19.38
C GLY A 412 -2.34 -0.56 -19.23
N GLY A 413 -2.95 -0.64 -18.05
CA GLY A 413 -4.29 -0.07 -17.81
C GLY A 413 -5.40 -0.63 -18.69
N LEU A 414 -5.20 -1.83 -19.22
CA LEU A 414 -6.21 -2.63 -19.90
C LEU A 414 -6.29 -4.04 -19.30
N ASP A 415 -5.46 -4.30 -18.30
CA ASP A 415 -5.37 -5.55 -17.58
C ASP A 415 -6.10 -5.41 -16.22
N ASN A 416 -6.61 -6.51 -15.68
CA ASN A 416 -7.23 -6.52 -14.35
C ASN A 416 -6.15 -6.47 -13.25
N GLU A 417 -6.58 -6.31 -11.99
CA GLU A 417 -5.67 -6.21 -10.82
C GLU A 417 -4.74 -7.44 -10.71
N ASP A 418 -5.24 -8.63 -11.04
CA ASP A 418 -4.45 -9.88 -11.04
C ASP A 418 -3.28 -9.85 -12.04
N ALA A 419 -3.49 -9.32 -13.24
CA ALA A 419 -2.45 -9.21 -14.24
C ALA A 419 -1.44 -8.09 -13.92
N ALA A 420 -1.89 -6.98 -13.31
CA ALA A 420 -0.98 -5.96 -12.79
C ALA A 420 -0.11 -6.50 -11.65
N GLU A 421 -0.69 -7.34 -10.78
CA GLU A 421 0.01 -8.05 -9.72
C GLU A 421 1.10 -8.97 -10.29
N ASP A 422 0.79 -9.77 -11.31
CA ASP A 422 1.76 -10.68 -11.94
C ASP A 422 2.94 -9.92 -12.56
N ILE A 423 2.69 -8.76 -13.19
CA ILE A 423 3.75 -7.88 -13.69
C ILE A 423 4.59 -7.35 -12.51
N ALA A 424 3.97 -6.87 -11.44
CA ALA A 424 4.68 -6.35 -10.27
C ALA A 424 5.58 -7.43 -9.63
N LYS A 425 5.12 -8.68 -9.54
CA LYS A 425 5.90 -9.83 -9.05
C LYS A 425 7.13 -10.13 -9.89
N LEU A 426 7.12 -9.79 -11.19
CA LEU A 426 8.29 -9.96 -12.06
C LEU A 426 9.25 -8.78 -11.94
N TRP A 427 8.74 -7.54 -11.95
CA TRP A 427 9.56 -6.35 -12.03
C TRP A 427 10.17 -5.92 -10.69
N VAL A 428 9.40 -5.94 -9.60
CA VAL A 428 9.87 -5.45 -8.29
C VAL A 428 11.11 -6.20 -7.81
N PRO A 429 11.16 -7.56 -7.82
CA PRO A 429 12.35 -8.29 -7.37
C PRO A 429 13.56 -8.08 -8.30
N ASP A 430 13.35 -8.02 -9.61
CA ASP A 430 14.44 -7.82 -10.57
C ASP A 430 15.07 -6.42 -10.45
N LEU A 431 14.25 -5.39 -10.21
CA LEU A 431 14.71 -4.02 -9.96
C LEU A 431 15.50 -3.94 -8.65
N LEU A 432 14.98 -4.50 -7.55
CA LEU A 432 15.68 -4.54 -6.27
C LEU A 432 17.01 -5.30 -6.37
N ALA A 433 17.04 -6.44 -7.06
CA ALA A 433 18.26 -7.21 -7.30
C ALA A 433 19.31 -6.43 -8.10
N ALA A 434 18.85 -5.54 -8.99
CA ALA A 434 19.69 -4.62 -9.75
C ALA A 434 20.05 -3.33 -8.99
N ARG A 435 19.65 -3.19 -7.72
CA ARG A 435 19.80 -1.99 -6.88
C ARG A 435 19.10 -0.75 -7.45
N ILE A 436 17.90 -0.96 -8.00
CA ILE A 436 17.01 0.07 -8.49
C ILE A 436 15.78 0.08 -7.59
N PHE A 437 15.44 1.23 -7.02
CA PHE A 437 14.30 1.33 -6.10
C PHE A 437 12.99 1.33 -6.91
N PRO A 438 12.10 0.32 -6.75
CA PRO A 438 10.88 0.25 -7.53
C PRO A 438 9.74 1.04 -6.88
N ILE A 439 9.00 1.76 -7.70
CA ILE A 439 7.68 2.31 -7.39
C ILE A 439 6.75 1.85 -8.51
N PHE A 440 5.90 0.88 -8.20
CA PHE A 440 5.00 0.26 -9.17
C PHE A 440 3.61 0.88 -9.04
N LEU A 441 3.15 1.52 -10.10
CA LEU A 441 1.88 2.21 -10.15
C LEU A 441 0.85 1.25 -10.72
N MET A 442 -0.04 0.79 -9.85
CA MET A 442 -1.19 -0.01 -10.17
C MET A 442 -2.39 0.91 -10.28
N TRP A 443 -3.05 0.92 -11.43
CA TRP A 443 -4.35 1.58 -11.58
C TRP A 443 -5.41 0.54 -11.93
N GLN A 444 -6.64 0.76 -11.46
CA GLN A 444 -7.74 -0.11 -11.85
C GLN A 444 -8.30 0.29 -13.20
N THR A 445 -8.40 -0.70 -14.06
CA THR A 445 -9.12 -0.61 -15.33
C THR A 445 -9.62 -2.01 -15.69
N GLY A 446 -10.72 -2.46 -15.06
CA GLY A 446 -11.49 -3.65 -15.49
C GLY A 446 -12.20 -3.46 -16.83
N ILE A 447 -11.54 -2.80 -17.79
CA ILE A 447 -12.20 -2.18 -18.92
C ILE A 447 -11.96 -2.91 -20.23
N LEU A 448 -10.99 -3.83 -20.28
CA LEU A 448 -10.97 -4.86 -21.32
C LEU A 448 -12.21 -5.78 -21.19
N GLU A 449 -12.64 -6.10 -19.97
CA GLU A 449 -13.90 -6.83 -19.72
C GLU A 449 -15.11 -6.01 -20.21
N THR A 450 -15.15 -4.72 -19.90
CA THR A 450 -16.22 -3.82 -20.41
C THR A 450 -16.21 -3.68 -21.94
N LEU A 451 -15.03 -3.70 -22.57
CA LEU A 451 -14.89 -3.66 -24.03
C LEU A 451 -15.30 -5.01 -24.65
N GLN A 452 -14.93 -6.13 -24.02
CA GLN A 452 -15.40 -7.48 -24.39
C GLN A 452 -16.93 -7.54 -24.33
N ASP A 453 -17.55 -7.09 -23.25
CA ASP A 453 -19.00 -7.11 -23.07
C ASP A 453 -19.71 -6.27 -24.12
N LYS A 454 -19.27 -5.01 -24.32
CA LYS A 454 -19.87 -4.12 -25.33
C LYS A 454 -19.72 -4.64 -26.75
N VAL A 455 -18.58 -5.24 -27.07
CA VAL A 455 -18.31 -5.79 -28.40
C VAL A 455 -19.07 -7.10 -28.61
N ALA A 456 -19.14 -7.97 -27.61
CA ALA A 456 -19.94 -9.21 -27.64
C ALA A 456 -21.42 -8.90 -27.86
N ASP A 457 -21.98 -7.93 -27.12
CA ASP A 457 -23.38 -7.50 -27.25
C ASP A 457 -23.72 -6.98 -28.65
N GLN A 458 -22.80 -6.26 -29.30
CA GLN A 458 -23.01 -5.73 -30.66
C GLN A 458 -22.76 -6.77 -31.77
N MET A 459 -22.01 -7.82 -31.46
CA MET A 459 -21.69 -8.92 -32.37
C MET A 459 -22.80 -9.96 -32.52
N HIS A 460 -23.70 -10.09 -31.54
CA HIS A 460 -24.87 -10.97 -31.63
C HIS A 460 -25.82 -10.64 -32.81
N GLY A 461 -25.62 -9.51 -33.51
CA GLY A 461 -26.40 -9.09 -34.68
C GLY A 461 -25.73 -9.31 -36.05
N VAL A 462 -24.51 -9.86 -36.13
CA VAL A 462 -23.77 -10.00 -37.40
C VAL A 462 -23.95 -11.40 -38.00
N PRO A 463 -24.63 -11.57 -39.15
CA PRO A 463 -24.76 -12.88 -39.78
C PRO A 463 -23.41 -13.39 -40.30
N PRO A 464 -23.08 -14.69 -40.12
CA PRO A 464 -21.83 -15.25 -40.63
C PRO A 464 -21.76 -15.19 -42.16
N LEU A 465 -20.56 -14.96 -42.69
CA LEU A 465 -20.32 -14.86 -44.13
C LEU A 465 -20.61 -16.21 -44.80
N ALA A 466 -21.74 -16.29 -45.50
CA ALA A 466 -22.08 -17.44 -46.33
C ALA A 466 -21.30 -17.39 -47.64
N GLY A 467 -20.30 -18.27 -47.77
CA GLY A 467 -19.70 -18.66 -49.04
C GLY A 467 -18.35 -18.00 -49.37
N ALA A 468 -17.25 -18.64 -49.01
CA ALA A 468 -15.97 -18.48 -49.69
C ALA A 468 -15.08 -19.72 -49.51
N SER A 469 -15.02 -20.55 -50.54
CA SER A 469 -14.23 -21.78 -50.61
C SER A 469 -12.92 -21.55 -51.37
N PHE A 470 -11.87 -21.04 -50.71
CA PHE A 470 -10.44 -21.13 -51.10
C PHE A 470 -9.56 -20.88 -49.85
N TRP A 471 -8.99 -21.93 -49.27
CA TRP A 471 -8.75 -22.09 -47.82
C TRP A 471 -7.57 -21.37 -47.15
N GLU A 472 -6.97 -20.31 -47.71
CA GLU A 472 -6.01 -19.47 -46.94
C GLU A 472 -6.20 -17.98 -47.24
N ALA A 473 -6.27 -17.60 -48.52
CA ALA A 473 -6.55 -16.22 -48.92
C ALA A 473 -7.98 -15.75 -48.61
N ALA A 474 -8.93 -16.67 -48.44
CA ALA A 474 -10.28 -16.36 -47.96
C ALA A 474 -10.32 -16.17 -46.44
N HIS A 475 -9.48 -16.88 -45.67
CA HIS A 475 -9.38 -16.68 -44.23
C HIS A 475 -8.84 -15.30 -43.89
N GLN A 476 -7.75 -14.88 -44.53
CA GLN A 476 -7.17 -13.57 -44.27
C GLN A 476 -8.12 -12.44 -44.69
N ARG A 477 -8.81 -12.56 -45.84
CA ARG A 477 -9.85 -11.62 -46.25
C ARG A 477 -11.07 -11.61 -45.34
N ALA A 478 -11.45 -12.75 -44.78
CA ALA A 478 -12.56 -12.84 -43.82
C ALA A 478 -12.17 -12.23 -42.47
N GLN A 479 -10.93 -12.42 -42.01
CA GLN A 479 -10.38 -11.78 -40.82
C GLN A 479 -10.28 -10.27 -41.01
N ASP A 480 -9.70 -9.80 -42.12
CA ASP A 480 -9.64 -8.37 -42.45
C ASP A 480 -11.03 -7.73 -42.56
N TRP A 481 -12.01 -8.45 -43.15
CA TRP A 481 -13.39 -7.99 -43.22
C TRP A 481 -14.07 -7.95 -41.85
N LEU A 482 -13.83 -8.96 -41.00
CA LEU A 482 -14.32 -8.98 -39.62
C LEU A 482 -13.71 -7.82 -38.85
N ASP A 483 -12.38 -7.65 -38.88
CA ASP A 483 -11.64 -6.59 -38.21
C ASP A 483 -12.10 -5.21 -38.70
N ASP A 484 -12.30 -5.00 -40.00
CA ASP A 484 -12.85 -3.75 -40.54
C ASP A 484 -14.25 -3.46 -39.98
N ARG A 485 -15.08 -4.49 -39.77
CA ARG A 485 -16.42 -4.35 -39.17
C ARG A 485 -16.34 -4.15 -37.65
N PHE A 486 -15.42 -4.80 -36.96
CA PHE A 486 -15.12 -4.56 -35.54
C PHE A 486 -14.64 -3.13 -35.30
N GLU A 487 -13.65 -2.67 -36.07
CA GLU A 487 -13.13 -1.31 -36.04
C GLU A 487 -14.25 -0.31 -36.33
N THR A 488 -15.09 -0.57 -37.34
CA THR A 488 -16.22 0.30 -37.68
C THR A 488 -17.29 0.35 -36.57
N LEU A 489 -17.60 -0.77 -35.92
CA LEU A 489 -18.55 -0.83 -34.80
C LEU A 489 -17.99 -0.18 -33.53
N ALA A 490 -16.68 -0.31 -33.28
CA ALA A 490 -15.96 0.38 -32.20
C ALA A 490 -15.82 1.90 -32.45
N SER A 491 -15.79 2.33 -33.72
CA SER A 491 -15.55 3.72 -34.19
C SER A 491 -16.70 4.72 -34.01
N GLY A 492 -17.62 4.49 -33.07
CA GLY A 492 -18.49 5.56 -32.59
C GLY A 492 -17.66 6.80 -32.17
N PRO A 493 -18.17 8.03 -32.33
CA PRO A 493 -17.35 9.25 -32.23
C PRO A 493 -16.67 9.38 -30.85
N GLY A 494 -15.41 8.94 -30.77
CA GLY A 494 -14.63 8.85 -29.53
C GLY A 494 -15.30 7.94 -28.51
N THR A 495 -14.92 6.67 -28.44
CA THR A 495 -15.53 5.74 -27.48
C THR A 495 -15.35 6.33 -26.07
N PRO A 496 -16.44 6.62 -25.33
CA PRO A 496 -16.37 7.33 -24.04
C PRO A 496 -15.38 6.72 -23.05
N PHE A 497 -15.21 5.40 -23.14
CA PHE A 497 -14.25 4.62 -22.38
C PHE A 497 -12.76 4.98 -22.66
N TRP A 498 -12.33 5.11 -23.92
CA TRP A 498 -10.90 5.41 -24.20
C TRP A 498 -10.53 6.83 -23.76
N GLU A 499 -11.50 7.76 -23.82
CA GLU A 499 -11.32 9.11 -23.28
C GLU A 499 -11.32 9.10 -21.74
N GLU A 500 -12.07 8.19 -21.11
CA GLU A 500 -12.01 7.93 -19.67
C GLU A 500 -10.62 7.41 -19.26
N ILE A 501 -10.02 6.45 -19.98
CA ILE A 501 -8.62 6.01 -19.73
C ILE A 501 -7.67 7.19 -19.79
N LYS A 502 -7.74 8.03 -20.83
CA LYS A 502 -6.86 9.19 -20.94
C LYS A 502 -7.04 10.14 -19.77
N LYS A 503 -8.28 10.37 -19.34
CA LYS A 503 -8.57 11.24 -18.20
C LYS A 503 -8.02 10.66 -16.89
N ASN A 504 -8.28 9.38 -16.63
CA ASN A 504 -7.82 8.66 -15.45
C ASN A 504 -6.30 8.52 -15.43
N ALA A 505 -5.65 8.51 -16.59
CA ALA A 505 -4.21 8.41 -16.72
C ALA A 505 -3.46 9.76 -16.63
N VAL A 506 -4.12 10.87 -16.98
CA VAL A 506 -3.46 12.16 -17.20
C VAL A 506 -3.93 13.23 -16.22
N GLU A 507 -5.23 13.34 -15.94
CA GLU A 507 -5.80 14.46 -15.20
C GLU A 507 -6.07 14.09 -13.73
N ASP A 508 -6.77 12.98 -13.51
CA ASP A 508 -7.33 12.68 -12.21
C ASP A 508 -6.27 12.37 -11.10
N PRO A 509 -5.19 11.62 -11.37
CA PRO A 509 -4.15 11.34 -10.36
C PRO A 509 -3.32 12.56 -9.94
N LEU A 510 -3.23 13.58 -10.80
CA LEU A 510 -2.44 14.80 -10.58
C LEU A 510 -3.26 15.95 -9.97
N ASN A 511 -4.59 15.84 -9.96
CA ASN A 511 -5.47 16.79 -9.29
C ASN A 511 -5.22 16.84 -7.77
N PRO A 512 -5.53 17.96 -7.08
CA PRO A 512 -5.44 18.01 -5.63
C PRO A 512 -6.23 16.87 -4.97
N GLY A 513 -5.56 16.04 -4.19
CA GLY A 513 -6.11 14.82 -3.57
C GLY A 513 -5.96 13.53 -4.39
N GLY A 514 -5.48 13.61 -5.63
CA GLY A 514 -5.09 12.44 -6.43
C GLY A 514 -3.82 11.76 -5.88
N GLY A 515 -3.67 10.46 -6.13
CA GLY A 515 -2.61 9.65 -5.55
C GLY A 515 -1.20 10.09 -5.95
N LEU A 516 -1.01 10.58 -7.18
CA LEU A 516 0.28 11.13 -7.60
C LEU A 516 0.56 12.50 -7.03
N HIS A 517 -0.47 13.34 -6.89
CA HIS A 517 -0.32 14.62 -6.20
C HIS A 517 0.19 14.41 -4.78
N LEU A 518 -0.40 13.45 -4.06
CA LEU A 518 0.01 13.06 -2.71
C LEU A 518 1.41 12.45 -2.69
N LEU A 519 1.77 11.61 -3.67
CA LEU A 519 3.13 11.07 -3.79
C LEU A 519 4.16 12.20 -3.93
N LEU A 520 3.93 13.17 -4.83
CA LEU A 520 4.83 14.31 -5.03
C LEU A 520 4.93 15.20 -3.80
N GLU A 521 3.82 15.42 -3.09
CA GLU A 521 3.79 16.17 -1.85
C GLU A 521 4.64 15.49 -0.77
N LYS A 522 4.41 14.19 -0.54
CA LYS A 522 5.14 13.38 0.43
C LYS A 522 6.61 13.26 0.08
N TRP A 523 6.95 13.17 -1.20
CA TRP A 523 8.34 13.19 -1.66
C TRP A 523 9.05 14.48 -1.25
N ARG A 524 8.37 15.63 -1.38
CA ARG A 524 8.92 16.92 -0.97
C ARG A 524 9.03 17.07 0.55
N GLN A 525 8.10 16.46 1.30
CA GLN A 525 8.02 16.57 2.75
C GLN A 525 9.00 15.62 3.47
N ASN A 526 9.10 14.38 2.98
CA ASN A 526 9.69 13.29 3.75
C ASN A 526 11.07 12.85 3.27
N VAL A 527 11.40 13.04 1.99
CA VAL A 527 12.70 12.60 1.45
C VAL A 527 13.73 13.71 1.68
N PRO A 528 14.81 13.46 2.45
CA PRO A 528 15.84 14.46 2.71
C PRO A 528 16.50 14.98 1.42
N ASP A 529 16.88 16.26 1.39
CA ASP A 529 17.52 16.91 0.23
C ASP A 529 18.75 16.16 -0.28
N ALA A 530 19.54 15.61 0.65
CA ALA A 530 20.74 14.84 0.33
C ALA A 530 20.43 13.55 -0.47
N ILE A 531 19.33 12.87 -0.13
CA ILE A 531 18.85 11.68 -0.85
C ILE A 531 18.18 12.12 -2.15
N ARG A 532 17.25 13.07 -2.06
CA ARG A 532 16.47 13.59 -3.20
C ARG A 532 17.35 14.09 -4.35
N GLY A 533 18.44 14.81 -4.04
CA GLY A 533 19.39 15.31 -5.06
C GLY A 533 20.19 14.20 -5.77
N ARG A 534 20.24 13.00 -5.19
CA ARG A 534 20.91 11.81 -5.76
C ARG A 534 19.95 10.92 -6.53
N MET A 535 18.64 11.05 -6.33
CA MET A 535 17.65 10.23 -7.01
C MET A 535 17.65 10.50 -8.51
N ARG A 536 17.58 9.43 -9.29
CA ARG A 536 17.53 9.45 -10.75
C ARG A 536 16.32 8.63 -11.18
N LEU A 537 15.27 9.32 -11.58
CA LEU A 537 14.02 8.69 -11.94
C LEU A 537 14.09 8.11 -13.34
N HIS A 538 13.60 6.89 -13.47
CA HIS A 538 13.43 6.17 -14.72
C HIS A 538 11.95 5.83 -14.88
N LEU A 539 11.31 6.48 -15.83
CA LEU A 539 9.89 6.32 -16.12
C LEU A 539 9.71 5.13 -17.06
N ILE A 540 9.05 4.07 -16.61
CA ILE A 540 8.79 2.86 -17.39
C ILE A 540 7.29 2.77 -17.67
N GLY A 541 6.89 2.81 -18.93
CA GLY A 541 5.48 2.75 -19.33
C GLY A 541 5.24 1.63 -20.31
N HIS A 542 4.35 0.68 -19.98
CA HIS A 542 3.82 -0.28 -20.94
C HIS A 542 2.44 0.16 -21.43
N SER A 543 2.13 -0.01 -22.71
CA SER A 543 0.79 0.25 -23.25
C SER A 543 0.24 1.64 -22.84
N ALA A 544 -0.91 1.73 -22.17
CA ALA A 544 -1.49 3.00 -21.72
C ALA A 544 -0.66 3.67 -20.61
N GLY A 545 0.20 2.94 -19.90
CA GLY A 545 1.16 3.49 -18.95
C GLY A 545 2.08 4.55 -19.57
N ALA A 546 2.26 4.55 -20.90
CA ALA A 546 2.96 5.63 -21.61
C ALA A 546 2.26 7.00 -21.48
N LEU A 547 0.92 7.03 -21.40
CA LEU A 547 0.15 8.26 -21.13
C LEU A 547 0.47 8.80 -19.75
N PHE A 548 0.51 7.90 -18.75
CA PHE A 548 0.80 8.25 -17.37
C PHE A 548 2.21 8.81 -17.22
N GLN A 549 3.22 8.16 -17.82
CA GLN A 549 4.59 8.63 -17.77
C GLN A 549 4.79 9.98 -18.47
N GLY A 550 4.12 10.20 -19.62
CA GLY A 550 4.15 11.50 -20.29
C GLY A 550 3.49 12.61 -19.47
N ALA A 551 2.37 12.31 -18.81
CA ALA A 551 1.67 13.27 -17.95
C ALA A 551 2.47 13.62 -16.69
N LEU A 552 3.15 12.63 -16.10
CA LEU A 552 3.89 12.77 -14.84
C LEU A 552 5.27 13.44 -15.03
N LEU A 553 5.87 13.36 -16.22
CA LEU A 553 7.22 13.86 -16.48
C LEU A 553 7.41 15.33 -16.06
N LYS A 554 6.55 16.24 -16.55
CA LYS A 554 6.67 17.67 -16.21
C LYS A 554 6.43 17.94 -14.71
N PRO A 555 5.38 17.41 -14.06
CA PRO A 555 5.21 17.51 -12.62
C PRO A 555 6.42 17.05 -11.78
N LEU A 556 7.11 15.97 -12.18
CA LEU A 556 8.33 15.51 -11.51
C LEU A 556 9.47 16.53 -11.63
N LEU A 557 9.69 17.06 -12.83
CA LEU A 557 10.71 18.08 -13.07
C LEU A 557 10.39 19.37 -12.31
N ASP A 558 9.13 19.82 -12.32
CA ASP A 558 8.66 20.99 -11.57
C ASP A 558 8.79 20.77 -10.05
N ALA A 559 8.80 19.52 -9.58
CA ALA A 559 9.06 19.15 -8.19
C ALA A 559 10.55 19.11 -7.82
N GLY A 560 11.46 19.42 -8.74
CA GLY A 560 12.90 19.41 -8.52
C GLY A 560 13.51 18.01 -8.53
N LEU A 561 12.79 17.00 -9.02
CA LEU A 561 13.30 15.64 -9.18
C LEU A 561 14.02 15.51 -10.53
N THR A 562 15.08 14.71 -10.56
CA THR A 562 15.83 14.46 -11.80
C THR A 562 15.27 13.23 -12.51
N VAL A 563 14.75 13.41 -13.73
CA VAL A 563 14.32 12.29 -14.58
C VAL A 563 15.45 11.95 -15.56
N GLU A 564 16.12 10.84 -15.34
CA GLU A 564 17.28 10.44 -16.15
C GLU A 564 16.87 9.68 -17.41
N GLY A 565 15.79 8.88 -17.35
CA GLY A 565 15.34 8.08 -18.48
C GLY A 565 13.84 7.88 -18.60
N VAL A 566 13.38 7.71 -19.84
CA VAL A 566 12.01 7.32 -20.20
C VAL A 566 12.07 6.06 -21.07
N HIS A 567 11.37 5.00 -20.67
CA HIS A 567 11.39 3.67 -21.27
C HIS A 567 9.96 3.24 -21.59
N LEU A 568 9.58 3.30 -22.88
CA LEU A 568 8.23 3.01 -23.33
C LEU A 568 8.18 1.70 -24.09
N MET A 569 7.22 0.85 -23.75
CA MET A 569 7.01 -0.47 -24.33
C MET A 569 5.59 -0.56 -24.89
N ALA A 570 5.45 -0.82 -26.19
CA ALA A 570 4.17 -0.87 -26.90
C ALA A 570 3.26 0.34 -26.59
N ALA A 571 3.83 1.55 -26.63
CA ALA A 571 3.18 2.77 -26.14
C ALA A 571 1.82 3.05 -26.80
N ALA A 572 0.74 2.98 -26.02
CA ALA A 572 -0.62 3.25 -26.46
C ALA A 572 -0.99 4.74 -26.36
N CYS A 573 -0.02 5.63 -26.62
CA CYS A 573 -0.24 7.07 -26.66
C CYS A 573 -0.13 7.59 -28.09
N ARG A 574 -0.81 8.70 -28.38
CA ARG A 574 -0.71 9.35 -29.69
C ARG A 574 0.69 9.91 -29.91
N VAL A 575 1.16 9.90 -31.16
CA VAL A 575 2.43 10.55 -31.52
C VAL A 575 2.42 12.03 -31.12
N GLU A 576 1.29 12.72 -31.25
CA GLU A 576 1.20 14.14 -30.84
C GLU A 576 1.32 14.32 -29.33
N PHE A 577 0.81 13.38 -28.54
CA PHE A 577 0.95 13.43 -27.08
C PHE A 577 2.43 13.32 -26.69
N PHE A 578 3.17 12.38 -27.28
CA PHE A 578 4.62 12.25 -27.08
C PHE A 578 5.38 13.53 -27.47
N GLN A 579 5.03 14.13 -28.61
CA GLN A 579 5.63 15.37 -29.09
C GLN A 579 5.38 16.56 -28.16
N GLN A 580 4.27 16.56 -27.44
CA GLN A 580 3.90 17.62 -26.51
C GLN A 580 4.47 17.42 -25.10
N THR A 581 4.63 16.16 -24.67
CA THR A 581 4.88 15.83 -23.26
C THR A 581 6.28 15.29 -22.98
N ILE A 582 6.91 14.55 -23.91
CA ILE A 582 8.19 13.88 -23.67
C ILE A 582 9.29 14.45 -24.57
N LEU A 583 9.01 14.61 -25.87
CA LEU A 583 10.00 15.09 -26.84
C LEU A 583 10.66 16.43 -26.46
N PRO A 584 9.94 17.44 -25.92
CA PRO A 584 10.56 18.71 -25.56
C PRO A 584 11.64 18.56 -24.48
N HIS A 585 11.45 17.64 -23.54
CA HIS A 585 12.41 17.36 -22.45
C HIS A 585 13.62 16.54 -22.92
N LEU A 586 13.47 15.76 -23.98
CA LEU A 586 14.61 15.15 -24.66
C LEU A 586 15.40 16.19 -25.47
N GLN A 587 14.72 17.14 -26.10
CA GLN A 587 15.35 18.21 -26.88
C GLN A 587 16.10 19.22 -26.00
N SER A 588 15.55 19.57 -24.83
CA SER A 588 16.23 20.43 -23.84
C SER A 588 17.39 19.72 -23.16
N GLY A 589 17.40 18.38 -23.14
CA GLY A 589 18.36 17.57 -22.40
C GLY A 589 17.99 17.36 -20.94
N ASP A 590 16.79 17.75 -20.50
CA ASP A 590 16.26 17.46 -19.17
C ASP A 590 16.18 15.94 -18.92
N VAL A 591 15.89 15.18 -19.98
CA VAL A 591 15.92 13.71 -19.99
C VAL A 591 17.07 13.23 -20.86
N SER A 592 17.94 12.40 -20.28
CA SER A 592 19.17 11.97 -20.95
C SER A 592 19.07 10.62 -21.66
N ARG A 593 18.07 9.80 -21.33
CA ARG A 593 17.87 8.46 -21.92
C ARG A 593 16.46 8.27 -22.42
N TYR A 594 16.33 7.74 -23.63
CA TYR A 594 15.06 7.29 -24.17
C TYR A 594 15.18 5.87 -24.69
N THR A 595 14.17 5.05 -24.42
CA THR A 595 14.04 3.70 -24.97
C THR A 595 12.63 3.51 -25.51
N GLN A 596 12.51 3.16 -26.79
CA GLN A 596 11.26 2.73 -27.40
C GLN A 596 11.34 1.25 -27.70
N MET A 597 10.33 0.49 -27.31
CA MET A 597 10.15 -0.91 -27.68
C MET A 597 8.79 -1.07 -28.32
N GLN A 598 8.77 -1.64 -29.52
CA GLN A 598 7.57 -1.79 -30.34
C GLN A 598 7.64 -3.08 -31.13
N LEU A 599 6.51 -3.62 -31.57
CA LEU A 599 6.51 -4.74 -32.50
C LEU A 599 6.87 -4.22 -33.90
N THR A 600 7.46 -5.09 -34.71
CA THR A 600 7.52 -4.84 -36.16
C THR A 600 6.11 -4.80 -36.74
N ASP A 601 5.86 -3.97 -37.76
CA ASP A 601 4.52 -3.80 -38.33
C ASP A 601 3.91 -5.12 -38.83
N ASP A 602 4.74 -6.02 -39.38
CA ASP A 602 4.33 -7.36 -39.81
C ASP A 602 3.86 -8.26 -38.67
N VAL A 603 4.51 -8.18 -37.50
CA VAL A 603 4.13 -8.96 -36.31
C VAL A 603 2.91 -8.33 -35.66
N GLU A 604 2.88 -7.01 -35.55
CA GLU A 604 1.77 -6.27 -34.98
C GLU A 604 0.47 -6.43 -35.77
N TYR A 605 0.56 -6.48 -37.11
CA TYR A 605 -0.59 -6.73 -37.98
C TYR A 605 -1.13 -8.16 -37.85
N LYS A 606 -0.29 -9.13 -37.47
CA LYS A 606 -0.66 -10.55 -37.33
C LYS A 606 -0.95 -10.96 -35.87
N ASP A 607 -0.84 -10.02 -34.94
CA ASP A 607 -1.19 -10.20 -33.53
C ASP A 607 -2.70 -10.42 -33.38
N ASN A 608 -3.15 -10.86 -32.21
CA ASN A 608 -4.56 -11.07 -31.91
C ASN A 608 -4.89 -10.65 -30.48
N CYS A 609 -6.01 -9.96 -30.30
CA CYS A 609 -6.42 -9.48 -28.98
C CYS A 609 -7.26 -10.55 -28.24
N THR A 610 -6.69 -11.68 -27.83
CA THR A 610 -7.49 -12.66 -27.05
C THR A 610 -7.92 -12.10 -25.69
N PRO A 611 -9.19 -12.29 -25.25
CA PRO A 611 -10.24 -13.12 -25.82
C PRO A 611 -11.18 -12.41 -26.82
N LEU A 612 -10.90 -11.16 -27.21
CA LEU A 612 -11.67 -10.48 -28.25
C LEU A 612 -11.46 -11.19 -29.60
N PRO A 613 -12.54 -11.38 -30.39
CA PRO A 613 -12.46 -11.92 -31.75
C PRO A 613 -11.90 -10.89 -32.77
N TYR A 614 -10.79 -10.24 -32.44
CA TYR A 614 -10.07 -9.26 -33.25
C TYR A 614 -8.67 -9.77 -33.59
N TYR A 615 -8.35 -9.84 -34.89
CA TYR A 615 -7.18 -10.56 -35.43
C TYR A 615 -6.02 -9.62 -35.82
N ARG A 616 -5.92 -8.48 -35.13
CA ARG A 616 -4.77 -7.57 -35.13
C ARG A 616 -4.39 -7.16 -33.70
N SER A 617 -3.29 -6.44 -33.53
CA SER A 617 -2.85 -5.96 -32.20
C SER A 617 -3.84 -4.98 -31.55
N LEU A 618 -3.71 -4.83 -30.23
CA LEU A 618 -4.50 -3.88 -29.46
C LEU A 618 -4.28 -2.43 -29.91
N LEU A 619 -3.07 -2.09 -30.37
CA LEU A 619 -2.80 -0.77 -30.92
C LEU A 619 -3.50 -0.54 -32.26
N TYR A 620 -3.68 -1.58 -33.09
CA TYR A 620 -4.52 -1.47 -34.28
C TYR A 620 -5.99 -1.17 -33.92
N LEU A 621 -6.53 -1.86 -32.92
CA LEU A 621 -7.88 -1.61 -32.42
C LEU A 621 -8.01 -0.18 -31.89
N LEU A 622 -7.04 0.29 -31.10
CA LEU A 622 -7.05 1.64 -30.56
C LEU A 622 -6.93 2.70 -31.67
N SER A 623 -5.97 2.53 -32.58
CA SER A 623 -5.69 3.45 -33.70
C SER A 623 -6.87 3.57 -34.66
N ASN A 624 -7.56 2.46 -34.95
CA ASN A 624 -8.60 2.41 -35.96
C ASN A 624 -10.02 2.52 -35.39
N GLY A 625 -10.27 2.01 -34.19
CA GLY A 625 -11.58 1.87 -33.59
C GLY A 625 -11.85 2.79 -32.39
N CYS A 626 -10.87 3.02 -31.50
CA CYS A 626 -11.12 3.80 -30.28
C CYS A 626 -10.79 5.29 -30.41
N GLU A 627 -9.84 5.61 -31.28
CA GLU A 627 -9.51 6.99 -31.58
C GLU A 627 -10.58 7.68 -32.43
N ARG A 628 -10.80 8.98 -32.21
CA ARG A 628 -11.86 9.76 -32.91
C ARG A 628 -11.73 9.76 -34.44
N GLN A 629 -10.57 9.37 -34.95
CA GLN A 629 -10.26 9.25 -36.37
C GLN A 629 -9.58 7.90 -36.60
N ARG A 630 -10.07 7.12 -37.57
CA ARG A 630 -9.48 5.84 -37.95
C ARG A 630 -8.04 6.04 -38.47
N GLY A 631 -7.14 5.15 -38.09
CA GLY A 631 -5.73 5.20 -38.47
C GLY A 631 -4.95 6.29 -37.74
N ARG A 632 -5.37 6.66 -36.52
CA ARG A 632 -4.68 7.69 -35.74
C ARG A 632 -3.27 7.22 -35.36
N PRO A 633 -2.21 8.01 -35.60
CA PRO A 633 -0.85 7.61 -35.28
C PRO A 633 -0.64 7.38 -33.78
N LEU A 634 -0.31 6.14 -33.41
CA LEU A 634 0.11 5.76 -32.06
C LEU A 634 1.61 5.52 -32.02
N LEU A 635 2.25 5.94 -30.94
CA LEU A 635 3.71 5.91 -30.78
C LEU A 635 4.27 4.49 -30.78
N GLY A 636 3.54 3.53 -30.21
CA GLY A 636 3.93 2.13 -30.12
C GLY A 636 3.89 1.36 -31.43
N MET A 637 3.37 1.94 -32.52
CA MET A 637 3.28 1.28 -33.82
C MET A 637 4.46 1.69 -34.72
N GLN A 638 5.26 0.72 -35.17
CA GLN A 638 6.48 0.97 -35.95
C GLN A 638 6.21 1.84 -37.19
N LYS A 639 5.11 1.61 -37.91
CA LYS A 639 4.76 2.36 -39.12
C LYS A 639 4.56 3.87 -38.91
N PHE A 640 4.29 4.30 -37.68
CA PHE A 640 4.06 5.70 -37.32
C PHE A 640 5.23 6.35 -36.58
N PHE A 641 6.27 5.56 -36.28
CA PHE A 641 7.44 6.01 -35.55
C PHE A 641 8.65 6.10 -36.48
N ASP A 642 9.06 7.31 -36.83
CA ASP A 642 10.30 7.56 -37.58
C ASP A 642 11.45 7.92 -36.62
N PRO A 643 12.28 6.95 -36.22
CA PRO A 643 13.35 7.19 -35.26
C PRO A 643 14.45 8.07 -35.82
N ALA A 644 14.67 8.10 -37.13
CA ALA A 644 15.74 8.90 -37.75
C ALA A 644 15.41 10.39 -37.68
N ASN A 645 14.18 10.75 -38.04
CA ASN A 645 13.71 12.13 -37.98
C ASN A 645 13.62 12.65 -36.54
N LEU A 646 13.15 11.84 -35.61
CA LEU A 646 13.06 12.24 -34.20
C LEU A 646 14.45 12.40 -33.57
N LYS A 647 15.40 11.51 -33.87
CA LYS A 647 16.76 11.56 -33.32
C LYS A 647 17.57 12.75 -33.82
N ALA A 648 17.36 13.21 -35.06
CA ALA A 648 18.10 14.32 -35.64
C ALA A 648 17.93 15.65 -34.87
N GLY A 649 16.82 15.81 -34.15
CA GLY A 649 16.54 17.00 -33.34
C GLY A 649 17.06 16.94 -31.90
N LEU A 650 17.77 15.89 -31.50
CA LEU A 650 18.19 15.68 -30.11
C LEU A 650 19.66 16.07 -29.87
N PRO A 651 20.01 16.56 -28.67
CA PRO A 651 21.40 16.74 -28.26
C PRO A 651 22.20 15.43 -28.36
N ALA A 652 23.47 15.50 -28.74
CA ALA A 652 24.34 14.32 -28.89
C ALA A 652 24.51 13.50 -27.59
N ALA A 653 24.29 14.13 -26.43
CA ALA A 653 24.34 13.48 -25.12
C ALA A 653 23.12 12.59 -24.83
N VAL A 654 22.00 12.77 -25.56
CA VAL A 654 20.80 11.96 -25.35
C VAL A 654 21.00 10.58 -25.92
N ASN A 655 21.01 9.58 -25.02
CA ASN A 655 21.11 8.18 -25.40
C ASN A 655 19.74 7.65 -25.83
N TRP A 656 19.48 7.69 -27.13
CA TRP A 656 18.24 7.24 -27.77
C TRP A 656 18.39 5.84 -28.37
N GLN A 657 17.55 4.90 -27.93
CA GLN A 657 17.50 3.52 -28.44
C GLN A 657 16.08 3.10 -28.80
N VAL A 658 15.96 2.31 -29.87
CA VAL A 658 14.69 1.80 -30.41
C VAL A 658 14.88 0.32 -30.71
N TYR A 659 13.96 -0.51 -30.26
CA TYR A 659 13.99 -1.95 -30.47
C TYR A 659 12.67 -2.38 -31.13
N ASP A 660 12.79 -2.89 -32.36
CA ASP A 660 11.67 -3.49 -33.09
C ASP A 660 11.66 -5.00 -32.79
N ALA A 661 10.65 -5.46 -32.07
CA ALA A 661 10.50 -6.84 -31.63
C ALA A 661 9.79 -7.69 -32.71
N PRO A 662 10.15 -8.98 -32.84
CA PRO A 662 11.13 -9.70 -32.02
C PRO A 662 12.60 -9.37 -32.38
N CYS A 663 13.44 -9.21 -31.36
CA CYS A 663 14.88 -8.99 -31.46
C CYS A 663 15.61 -9.59 -30.24
N PRO A 664 16.96 -9.66 -30.21
CA PRO A 664 17.68 -10.19 -29.04
C PRO A 664 17.37 -9.46 -27.72
N GLN A 665 16.92 -8.21 -27.80
CA GLN A 665 16.57 -7.37 -26.65
C GLN A 665 15.10 -7.51 -26.21
N SER A 666 14.24 -8.13 -27.02
CA SER A 666 12.83 -8.38 -26.71
C SER A 666 12.29 -9.53 -27.57
N ARG A 667 11.81 -10.61 -26.92
CA ARG A 667 11.19 -11.75 -27.62
C ARG A 667 9.66 -11.59 -27.76
N ALA A 668 9.13 -10.39 -27.49
CA ALA A 668 7.71 -10.10 -27.60
C ALA A 668 7.20 -10.40 -29.02
N MET A 669 6.11 -11.16 -29.09
CA MET A 669 5.37 -11.48 -30.31
C MET A 669 3.96 -10.90 -30.30
N HIS A 670 3.44 -10.61 -29.10
CA HIS A 670 2.14 -10.00 -28.86
C HIS A 670 2.28 -8.70 -28.06
N HIS A 671 1.29 -7.81 -28.16
CA HIS A 671 1.28 -6.52 -27.45
C HIS A 671 1.50 -6.64 -25.93
N GLY A 672 0.88 -7.65 -25.31
CA GLY A 672 0.98 -7.91 -23.87
C GLY A 672 2.30 -8.54 -23.42
N ASP A 673 3.11 -9.07 -24.33
CA ASP A 673 4.31 -9.83 -23.98
C ASP A 673 5.39 -8.94 -23.36
N PHE A 674 5.50 -7.66 -23.74
CA PHE A 674 6.59 -6.79 -23.31
C PHE A 674 6.74 -6.68 -21.80
N SER A 675 5.62 -6.64 -21.05
CA SER A 675 5.66 -6.54 -19.59
C SER A 675 6.10 -7.83 -18.90
N HIS A 676 5.95 -8.98 -19.55
CA HIS A 676 6.29 -10.31 -19.02
C HIS A 676 7.62 -10.85 -19.58
N ASP A 677 8.06 -10.36 -20.74
CA ASP A 677 9.23 -10.84 -21.47
C ASP A 677 10.54 -10.54 -20.75
N ASP A 678 11.29 -11.58 -20.41
CA ASP A 678 12.54 -11.49 -19.65
C ASP A 678 13.63 -10.63 -20.35
N PRO A 679 13.98 -10.84 -21.63
CA PRO A 679 14.89 -9.96 -22.37
C PRO A 679 14.45 -8.50 -22.36
N THR A 680 13.15 -8.23 -22.48
CA THR A 680 12.59 -6.88 -22.41
C THR A 680 12.92 -6.23 -21.07
N ARG A 681 12.57 -6.89 -19.94
CA ARG A 681 12.90 -6.41 -18.59
C ARG A 681 14.40 -6.19 -18.40
N GLN A 682 15.21 -7.19 -18.76
CA GLN A 682 16.67 -7.14 -18.62
C GLN A 682 17.31 -6.04 -19.49
N THR A 683 16.71 -5.72 -20.64
CA THR A 683 17.15 -4.60 -21.48
C THR A 683 16.83 -3.27 -20.82
N VAL A 684 15.60 -3.08 -20.32
CA VAL A 684 15.23 -1.85 -19.59
C VAL A 684 16.13 -1.64 -18.37
N ILE A 685 16.37 -2.68 -17.56
CA ILE A 685 17.27 -2.61 -16.40
C ILE A 685 18.70 -2.20 -16.83
N ARG A 686 19.24 -2.80 -17.89
CA ARG A 686 20.58 -2.43 -18.40
C ARG A 686 20.63 -1.00 -18.91
N ARG A 687 19.54 -0.49 -19.52
CA ARG A 687 19.41 0.91 -19.96
C ARG A 687 19.40 1.87 -18.76
N ILE A 688 18.67 1.52 -17.70
CA ILE A 688 18.65 2.29 -16.44
C ILE A 688 20.06 2.40 -15.87
N LEU A 689 20.77 1.28 -15.79
CA LEU A 689 22.15 1.21 -15.29
C LEU A 689 23.21 1.79 -16.24
N GLY A 690 22.82 2.31 -17.41
CA GLY A 690 23.74 2.88 -18.40
C GLY A 690 24.72 1.87 -19.03
N LYS A 691 24.37 0.58 -19.03
CA LYS A 691 25.24 -0.50 -19.54
C LYS A 691 25.14 -0.71 -21.06
N ILE A 692 24.11 -0.16 -21.70
CA ILE A 692 23.84 -0.26 -23.15
C ILE A 692 23.18 1.00 -23.69
#